data_AF-A0A8H7PNJ5-F1
#
_entry.id   AF-A0A8H7PNJ5-F1
#
_cell.length_a   1.000
_cell.length_b   1.000
_cell.length_c   1.000
_cell.angle_alpha   90.00
_cell.angle_beta   90.00
_cell.angle_gamma   90.00
#
_symmetry.space_group_name_H-M   'P 1'
#
loop_
_entity.id
_entity.type
_entity.pdbx_description
1 polymer ?
#
loop_
_entity_poly.entity_id
_entity_poly.type
_entity_poly.pdbx_seq_one_letter_code
_entity_poly.pdbx_strand_id
1 'polypeptide(L)'
;MAQLMTSPLRMPLTVRRILRILTEPYFLSLAIPVCVTGTVYGVWKLYWRRKLPQRILDQHTVQYFQLIAKHPVSHNTAIYRFALPSKTAVLGLPIGQHISLVVDVDGRSVSRSYTPTSQFNTQGHFDLMIKSYPTGAVSSFVAKLEVGDTVGVKGPRGAFTYTPRMVKELGMIAGGTGITPMLQIIRAILSNPHDPTKVSLIFANVTDDDILLREELDELAKQHDNLKVHYVLNDPPEGWTGGVGFVTREMIEKWLPPPAKDIKILLCGPPAMIKAMTLLTNEIGYEPTRPQQAMLRFTTPNVRRTVSMLPRGALAYKAAASKAALPSLAVSLRRYATESAAQVETKGPTKVVQYTVDKYPGYERDARFSQLTPDHVEHFKSIVGDTGMIYDNDDDLFIFNTDWMNKYRGKSKLVLKPKTTQQVSDIMKYCNENKLAVVPQGGNTGLVGGSVPVFDEIVLSLANMNQIRSFDSVSGVLVSDSGCVLEVLDNYLHEKGYIMPIDLGAKGSCHIGGNVATNAGGLRLLRYGSLHGTVLGLEVVLPDGTILENLSTLRKDNTGYDLKQLFIGSEGTLGVITGVSILTPRKPQAVNVALLGVNSFEDVQKAFKQAKSEVSEILSAFEFWDTNASKMFKKHSEVKDALSEEYPFYVLIETSGSNKDHDDEKLNGLLENLMTDEVALDGVVAQDETQIRNLWSMREGIPEALSKEGGVFKYDVSLPVPRIYECVEDMKKHLTEQGVYGKEDSPVVEVVGYGHVGDGNLHLNIATKTVDTKIMNMIEPYIFEWVSKENGSISAEHGLGLQKGKFLHYSKSDAMIQLMQTIKKTVDPNAIMNPYKYLPEN
;
A
#
# COMPACT_ATOMS: atom_id res chain seq x y z
N MET A 1 -5.61 -42.82 76.82
CA MET A 1 -7.02 -43.13 77.16
C MET A 1 -7.89 -42.14 76.40
N ALA A 2 -8.87 -42.51 75.57
CA ALA A 2 -9.57 -43.78 75.47
C ALA A 2 -10.21 -43.96 74.08
N GLN A 3 -10.13 -45.21 73.60
CA GLN A 3 -11.10 -45.97 72.79
C GLN A 3 -11.30 -45.57 71.30
N LEU A 4 -10.72 -46.36 70.39
CA LEU A 4 -11.36 -47.48 69.65
C LEU A 4 -12.27 -46.97 68.53
N MET A 5 -11.73 -46.81 67.31
CA MET A 5 -11.82 -47.79 66.21
C MET A 5 -13.24 -48.28 65.93
N THR A 6 -13.77 -47.96 64.74
CA THR A 6 -14.26 -49.01 63.82
C THR A 6 -14.19 -48.55 62.35
N SER A 7 -13.52 -49.39 61.55
CA SER A 7 -13.71 -49.64 60.11
C SER A 7 -13.02 -48.76 59.04
N PRO A 8 -12.40 -49.35 57.98
CA PRO A 8 -11.40 -48.70 57.13
C PRO A 8 -11.88 -48.46 55.68
N LEU A 9 -11.63 -47.26 55.14
CA LEU A 9 -11.66 -47.03 53.69
C LEU A 9 -10.24 -46.76 53.18
N ARG A 10 -9.83 -47.60 52.23
CA ARG A 10 -8.52 -47.64 51.59
C ARG A 10 -8.17 -46.29 50.96
N MET A 11 -7.15 -45.62 51.48
CA MET A 11 -6.53 -44.48 50.81
C MET A 11 -5.61 -44.98 49.68
N PRO A 12 -5.67 -44.41 48.46
CA PRO A 12 -4.79 -44.80 47.35
C PRO A 12 -3.31 -44.58 47.67
N LEU A 13 -2.44 -45.47 47.18
CA LEU A 13 -0.97 -45.44 47.35
C LEU A 13 -0.31 -44.11 46.94
N THR A 14 -0.94 -43.34 46.07
CA THR A 14 -0.52 -42.00 45.62
C THR A 14 -0.65 -40.92 46.70
N VAL A 15 -1.69 -40.97 47.54
CA VAL A 15 -1.93 -39.95 48.57
C VAL A 15 -0.98 -40.14 49.76
N ARG A 16 -0.64 -41.40 50.10
CA ARG A 16 0.39 -41.71 51.09
C ARG A 16 1.79 -41.26 50.66
N ARG A 17 2.11 -41.28 49.36
CA ARG A 17 3.40 -40.76 48.84
C ARG A 17 3.48 -39.24 48.92
N ILE A 18 2.40 -38.52 48.63
CA ILE A 18 2.36 -37.05 48.68
C ILE A 18 2.48 -36.53 50.13
N LEU A 19 1.73 -37.12 51.07
CA LEU A 19 1.81 -36.76 52.50
C LEU A 19 3.18 -37.05 53.13
N ARG A 20 3.91 -38.06 52.63
CA ARG A 20 5.27 -38.38 53.08
C ARG A 20 6.32 -37.39 52.54
N ILE A 21 6.15 -36.88 51.33
CA ILE A 21 7.02 -35.84 50.76
C ILE A 21 6.83 -34.49 51.48
N LEU A 22 5.60 -34.17 51.88
CA LEU A 22 5.29 -32.91 52.58
C LEU A 22 5.72 -32.88 54.06
N THR A 23 6.07 -34.03 54.64
CA THR A 23 6.50 -34.17 56.05
C THR A 23 8.01 -34.42 56.21
N GLU A 24 8.76 -34.48 55.10
CA GLU A 24 10.22 -34.58 55.10
C GLU A 24 10.85 -33.25 55.59
N PRO A 25 11.82 -33.28 56.53
CA PRO A 25 12.41 -32.08 57.13
C PRO A 25 13.12 -31.17 56.11
N TYR A 26 13.48 -31.68 54.93
CA TYR A 26 14.01 -30.90 53.81
C TYR A 26 12.97 -30.02 53.09
N PHE A 27 11.69 -30.40 53.08
CA PHE A 27 10.64 -29.60 52.44
C PHE A 27 10.23 -28.41 53.33
N LEU A 28 10.22 -28.60 54.65
CA LEU A 28 9.95 -27.53 55.62
C LEU A 28 11.10 -26.50 55.68
N SER A 29 12.36 -26.92 55.51
CA SER A 29 13.52 -26.01 55.51
C SER A 29 13.65 -25.18 54.22
N LEU A 30 13.06 -25.60 53.11
CA LEU A 30 12.98 -24.85 51.84
C LEU A 30 11.68 -24.04 51.69
N ALA A 31 10.56 -24.51 52.23
CA ALA A 31 9.28 -23.81 52.13
C ALA A 31 9.24 -22.53 52.96
N ILE A 32 9.87 -22.51 54.14
CA ILE A 32 9.86 -21.33 55.03
C ILE A 32 10.64 -20.15 54.42
N PRO A 33 11.87 -20.30 53.91
CA PRO A 33 12.57 -19.19 53.24
C PRO A 33 11.85 -18.69 51.98
N VAL A 34 11.22 -19.58 51.21
CA VAL A 34 10.46 -19.20 49.99
C VAL A 34 9.19 -18.43 50.34
N CYS A 35 8.46 -18.84 51.38
CA CYS A 35 7.30 -18.10 51.85
C CYS A 35 7.69 -16.75 52.47
N VAL A 36 8.77 -16.70 53.26
CA VAL A 36 9.26 -15.44 53.87
C VAL A 36 9.79 -14.48 52.80
N THR A 37 10.60 -14.95 51.85
CA THR A 37 11.06 -14.11 50.73
C THR A 37 9.92 -13.68 49.81
N GLY A 38 8.94 -14.56 49.55
CA GLY A 38 7.72 -14.22 48.82
C GLY A 38 6.88 -13.16 49.52
N THR A 39 6.79 -13.23 50.85
CA THR A 39 6.04 -12.26 51.67
C THR A 39 6.78 -10.92 51.77
N VAL A 40 8.10 -10.93 52.00
CA VAL A 40 8.95 -9.73 52.02
C VAL A 40 8.96 -9.06 50.65
N TYR A 41 9.07 -9.83 49.56
CA TYR A 41 8.94 -9.31 48.20
C TYR A 41 7.54 -8.78 47.93
N GLY A 42 6.49 -9.45 48.43
CA GLY A 42 5.11 -8.99 48.34
C GLY A 42 4.88 -7.65 49.04
N VAL A 43 5.37 -7.51 50.28
CA VAL A 43 5.29 -6.28 51.09
C VAL A 43 6.16 -5.17 50.48
N TRP A 44 7.38 -5.49 50.03
CA TRP A 44 8.25 -4.56 49.30
C TRP A 44 7.58 -4.06 48.01
N LYS A 45 6.99 -4.96 47.22
CA LYS A 45 6.26 -4.63 45.98
C LYS A 45 5.01 -3.80 46.26
N LEU A 46 4.28 -4.05 47.35
CA LEU A 46 3.12 -3.26 47.78
C LEU A 46 3.53 -1.87 48.29
N TYR A 47 4.62 -1.78 49.06
CA TYR A 47 5.17 -0.54 49.58
C TYR A 47 5.70 0.36 48.45
N TRP A 48 6.39 -0.21 47.45
CA TRP A 48 6.86 0.51 46.27
C TRP A 48 5.76 0.81 45.24
N ARG A 49 4.72 -0.04 45.12
CA ARG A 49 3.52 0.25 44.30
C ARG A 49 2.78 1.51 44.75
N ARG A 50 2.80 1.84 46.05
CA ARG A 50 2.19 3.07 46.58
C ARG A 50 3.00 4.35 46.31
N LYS A 51 4.27 4.25 45.92
CA LYS A 51 5.15 5.40 45.62
C LYS A 51 5.40 5.65 44.13
N LEU A 52 5.04 4.71 43.25
CA LEU A 52 5.16 4.91 41.80
C LEU A 52 3.98 5.73 41.28
N PRO A 53 4.21 6.74 40.41
CA PRO A 53 3.12 7.52 39.82
C PRO A 53 2.11 6.61 39.14
N GLN A 54 0.83 6.74 39.50
CA GLN A 54 -0.25 5.96 38.88
C GLN A 54 -0.34 6.37 37.41
N ARG A 55 -0.06 5.43 36.50
CA ARG A 55 -0.28 5.62 35.06
C ARG A 55 -1.77 5.58 34.80
N ILE A 56 -2.28 6.63 34.18
CA ILE A 56 -3.72 6.83 34.04
C ILE A 56 -4.24 6.19 32.74
N LEU A 57 -3.50 6.30 31.64
CA LEU A 57 -3.92 5.80 30.33
C LEU A 57 -4.23 4.30 30.29
N ASP A 58 -5.35 3.95 29.65
CA ASP A 58 -5.79 2.59 29.35
C ASP A 58 -6.13 2.42 27.86
N GLN A 59 -5.60 1.35 27.25
CA GLN A 59 -5.70 1.14 25.80
C GLN A 59 -7.11 0.72 25.34
N HIS A 60 -7.92 0.17 26.24
CA HIS A 60 -9.19 -0.49 25.92
C HIS A 60 -10.39 0.35 26.34
N THR A 61 -10.26 1.15 27.39
CA THR A 61 -11.34 1.97 27.95
C THR A 61 -11.18 3.45 27.61
N VAL A 62 -12.30 4.13 27.38
CA VAL A 62 -12.33 5.60 27.22
C VAL A 62 -12.37 6.22 28.60
N GLN A 63 -11.48 7.17 28.85
CA GLN A 63 -11.39 7.91 30.10
C GLN A 63 -11.66 9.38 29.84
N TYR A 64 -12.47 9.99 30.68
CA TYR A 64 -12.88 11.39 30.50
C TYR A 64 -12.01 12.31 31.36
N PHE A 65 -11.48 13.36 30.73
CA PHE A 65 -10.63 14.34 31.39
C PHE A 65 -11.22 15.74 31.23
N GLN A 66 -11.20 16.51 32.32
CA GLN A 66 -11.76 17.86 32.36
C GLN A 66 -10.78 18.90 31.83
N LEU A 67 -11.24 19.79 30.94
CA LEU A 67 -10.52 20.97 30.49
C LEU A 67 -10.45 21.99 31.63
N ILE A 68 -9.24 22.33 32.07
CA ILE A 68 -9.02 23.29 33.16
C ILE A 68 -8.38 24.62 32.70
N ALA A 69 -7.79 24.65 31.52
CA ALA A 69 -7.30 25.90 30.91
C ALA A 69 -7.23 25.79 29.38
N LYS A 70 -7.38 26.94 28.71
CA LYS A 70 -7.28 27.10 27.26
C LYS A 70 -6.43 28.35 26.97
N HIS A 71 -5.32 28.17 26.25
CA HIS A 71 -4.38 29.23 25.93
C HIS A 71 -4.26 29.39 24.40
N PRO A 72 -4.72 30.51 23.81
CA PRO A 72 -4.50 30.79 22.40
C PRO A 72 -3.01 30.89 22.08
N VAL A 73 -2.58 30.30 20.96
CA VAL A 73 -1.18 30.31 20.49
C VAL A 73 -1.06 31.07 19.18
N SER A 74 -1.99 30.86 18.24
CA SER A 74 -2.08 31.60 16.98
C SER A 74 -3.55 31.80 16.58
N HIS A 75 -3.78 32.47 15.46
CA HIS A 75 -5.14 32.77 14.95
C HIS A 75 -6.05 31.52 14.81
N ASN A 76 -5.48 30.32 14.69
CA ASN A 76 -6.23 29.07 14.61
C ASN A 76 -5.67 27.94 15.48
N THR A 77 -4.75 28.20 16.42
CA THR A 77 -4.15 27.16 17.27
C THR A 77 -4.22 27.55 18.74
N ALA A 78 -4.55 26.59 19.62
CA ALA A 78 -4.57 26.78 21.06
C ALA A 78 -4.03 25.54 21.80
N ILE A 79 -3.54 25.76 23.03
CA ILE A 79 -3.19 24.72 23.99
C ILE A 79 -4.37 24.49 24.94
N TYR A 80 -4.78 23.23 25.06
CA TYR A 80 -5.86 22.76 25.91
C TYR A 80 -5.28 21.90 27.05
N ARG A 81 -5.47 22.36 28.28
CA ARG A 81 -4.94 21.70 29.48
C ARG A 81 -6.02 20.87 30.16
N PHE A 82 -5.77 19.57 30.29
CA PHE A 82 -6.71 18.64 30.90
C PHE A 82 -6.21 18.12 32.25
N ALA A 83 -7.06 18.13 33.27
CA ALA A 83 -6.72 17.66 34.61
C ALA A 83 -6.66 16.14 34.69
N LEU A 84 -5.63 15.61 35.36
CA LEU A 84 -5.54 14.19 35.72
C LEU A 84 -6.28 13.90 37.04
N PRO A 85 -6.66 12.64 37.33
CA PRO A 85 -7.46 12.29 38.51
C PRO A 85 -6.88 12.67 39.87
N SER A 86 -5.57 12.93 39.95
CA SER A 86 -4.93 13.46 41.15
C SER A 86 -3.75 14.36 40.82
N LYS A 87 -3.39 15.26 41.75
CA LYS A 87 -2.26 16.20 41.58
C LYS A 87 -0.90 15.52 41.40
N THR A 88 -0.77 14.25 41.78
CA THR A 88 0.46 13.45 41.65
C THR A 88 0.40 12.43 40.53
N ALA A 89 -0.76 12.28 39.86
CA ALA A 89 -0.91 11.38 38.72
C ALA A 89 -0.13 11.90 37.52
N VAL A 90 0.36 10.99 36.69
CA VAL A 90 0.98 11.30 35.40
C VAL A 90 0.22 10.57 34.30
N LEU A 91 0.16 11.16 33.10
CA LEU A 91 -0.61 10.58 32.00
C LEU A 91 -0.13 9.14 31.67
N GLY A 92 1.18 8.92 31.72
CA GLY A 92 1.76 7.58 31.53
C GLY A 92 1.88 7.15 30.07
N LEU A 93 1.94 8.11 29.15
CA LEU A 93 2.14 7.88 27.72
C LEU A 93 3.60 7.51 27.42
N PRO A 94 3.89 6.35 26.80
CA PRO A 94 5.24 6.03 26.34
C PRO A 94 5.74 7.04 25.30
N ILE A 95 7.02 7.41 25.37
CA ILE A 95 7.62 8.39 24.46
C ILE A 95 7.62 7.83 23.04
N GLY A 96 7.08 8.58 22.07
CA GLY A 96 6.87 8.14 20.70
C GLY A 96 5.47 7.60 20.42
N GLN A 97 4.63 7.44 21.44
CA GLN A 97 3.22 7.08 21.31
C GLN A 97 2.31 8.31 21.46
N HIS A 98 1.03 8.15 21.12
CA HIS A 98 0.02 9.21 21.13
C HIS A 98 -1.27 8.74 21.82
N ILE A 99 -2.19 9.66 22.06
CA ILE A 99 -3.53 9.37 22.59
C ILE A 99 -4.57 9.62 21.49
N SER A 100 -5.77 9.07 21.66
CA SER A 100 -6.92 9.35 20.80
C SER A 100 -7.97 10.11 21.59
N LEU A 101 -8.33 11.31 21.15
CA LEU A 101 -9.51 12.02 21.62
C LEU A 101 -10.74 11.40 20.98
N VAL A 102 -11.68 10.98 21.82
CA VAL A 102 -12.98 10.42 21.44
C VAL A 102 -14.04 11.44 21.83
N VAL A 103 -14.74 11.96 20.84
CA VAL A 103 -15.77 12.99 21.02
C VAL A 103 -17.05 12.51 20.35
N ASP A 104 -18.19 12.92 20.91
CA ASP A 104 -19.49 12.73 20.27
C ASP A 104 -19.79 13.97 19.44
N VAL A 105 -20.01 13.78 18.14
CA VAL A 105 -20.42 14.84 17.21
C VAL A 105 -21.70 14.35 16.55
N ASP A 106 -22.82 15.01 16.85
CA ASP A 106 -24.15 14.72 16.30
C ASP A 106 -24.61 13.26 16.52
N GLY A 107 -24.32 12.68 17.69
CA GLY A 107 -24.72 11.31 18.06
C GLY A 107 -23.78 10.23 17.51
N ARG A 108 -22.65 10.60 16.92
CA ARG A 108 -21.63 9.69 16.38
C ARG A 108 -20.32 9.86 17.15
N SER A 109 -19.75 8.75 17.62
CA SER A 109 -18.44 8.74 18.28
C SER A 109 -17.31 8.89 17.25
N VAL A 110 -16.65 10.04 17.22
CA VAL A 110 -15.53 10.34 16.33
C VAL A 110 -14.23 10.38 17.14
N SER A 111 -13.21 9.69 16.64
CA SER A 111 -11.89 9.64 17.28
C SER A 111 -10.79 10.26 16.42
N ARG A 112 -9.88 11.03 17.03
CA ARG A 112 -8.67 11.57 16.39
C ARG A 112 -7.45 11.46 17.29
N SER A 113 -6.32 11.12 16.70
CA SER A 113 -5.05 11.01 17.41
C SER A 113 -4.44 12.39 17.71
N TYR A 114 -3.82 12.53 18.88
CA TYR A 114 -3.07 13.72 19.30
C TYR A 114 -1.88 13.31 20.16
N THR A 115 -0.76 14.02 20.03
CA THR A 115 0.40 13.83 20.91
C THR A 115 0.44 14.96 21.93
N PRO A 116 0.40 14.66 23.25
CA PRO A 116 0.55 15.67 24.28
C PRO A 116 1.86 16.43 24.19
N THR A 117 1.75 17.74 24.36
CA THR A 117 2.86 18.69 24.43
C THR A 117 3.38 18.88 25.85
N SER A 118 2.69 18.38 26.88
CA SER A 118 3.23 18.32 28.25
C SER A 118 4.36 17.28 28.36
N GLN A 119 5.33 17.48 29.26
CA GLN A 119 6.39 16.51 29.51
C GLN A 119 5.83 15.17 30.02
N PHE A 120 6.50 14.05 29.73
CA PHE A 120 6.02 12.69 30.06
C PHE A 120 5.85 12.43 31.57
N ASN A 121 6.53 13.21 32.40
CA ASN A 121 6.49 13.16 33.87
C ASN A 121 5.64 14.28 34.50
N THR A 122 4.93 15.08 33.69
CA THR A 122 4.06 16.16 34.18
C THR A 122 3.01 15.60 35.12
N GLN A 123 2.92 16.17 36.32
CA GLN A 123 1.97 15.74 37.33
C GLN A 123 0.68 16.59 37.29
N GLY A 124 -0.46 15.94 37.49
CA GLY A 124 -1.76 16.57 37.66
C GLY A 124 -2.45 17.06 36.39
N HIS A 125 -1.77 17.14 35.25
CA HIS A 125 -2.38 17.55 33.98
C HIS A 125 -1.61 17.03 32.75
N PHE A 126 -2.23 17.18 31.58
CA PHE A 126 -1.56 17.09 30.28
C PHE A 126 -2.09 18.16 29.31
N ASP A 127 -1.24 18.55 28.37
CA ASP A 127 -1.52 19.66 27.44
C ASP A 127 -1.59 19.16 26.00
N LEU A 128 -2.65 19.49 25.27
CA LEU A 128 -2.80 19.23 23.84
C LEU A 128 -2.75 20.53 23.04
N MET A 129 -1.85 20.62 22.07
CA MET A 129 -1.84 21.72 21.11
C MET A 129 -2.66 21.33 19.88
N ILE A 130 -3.74 22.05 19.61
CA ILE A 130 -4.71 21.71 18.57
C ILE A 130 -4.95 22.92 17.68
N LYS A 131 -4.71 22.72 16.38
CA LYS A 131 -5.10 23.65 15.32
C LYS A 131 -6.54 23.38 14.92
N SER A 132 -7.38 24.41 15.00
CA SER A 132 -8.79 24.38 14.62
C SER A 132 -8.93 24.47 13.10
N TYR A 133 -9.79 23.62 12.56
CA TYR A 133 -10.15 23.62 11.15
C TYR A 133 -11.67 23.74 11.07
N PRO A 134 -12.23 24.70 10.30
CA PRO A 134 -13.69 24.89 10.22
C PRO A 134 -14.47 23.64 9.82
N THR A 135 -13.86 22.76 9.03
CA THR A 135 -14.44 21.50 8.53
C THR A 135 -14.05 20.25 9.34
N GLY A 136 -13.22 20.39 10.38
CA GLY A 136 -12.70 19.25 11.13
C GLY A 136 -13.63 18.81 12.27
N ALA A 137 -14.14 17.58 12.23
CA ALA A 137 -15.08 17.07 13.24
C ALA A 137 -14.58 17.21 14.70
N VAL A 138 -13.39 16.66 15.01
CA VAL A 138 -12.84 16.70 16.39
C VAL A 138 -12.15 18.02 16.71
N SER A 139 -11.44 18.64 15.75
CA SER A 139 -10.75 19.91 15.99
C SER A 139 -11.73 21.08 16.18
N SER A 140 -12.86 21.10 15.46
CA SER A 140 -13.93 22.08 15.67
C SER A 140 -14.68 21.84 16.98
N PHE A 141 -14.90 20.58 17.37
CA PHE A 141 -15.47 20.23 18.68
C PHE A 141 -14.58 20.74 19.82
N VAL A 142 -13.28 20.41 19.77
CA VAL A 142 -12.34 20.86 20.82
C VAL A 142 -12.20 22.38 20.84
N ALA A 143 -12.28 23.05 19.69
CA ALA A 143 -12.28 24.51 19.63
C ALA A 143 -13.48 25.15 20.35
N LYS A 144 -14.62 24.45 20.44
CA LYS A 144 -15.83 24.90 21.14
C LYS A 144 -15.84 24.58 22.63
N LEU A 145 -14.92 23.76 23.13
CA LEU A 145 -14.87 23.43 24.57
C LEU A 145 -14.61 24.67 25.43
N GLU A 146 -15.33 24.73 26.54
CA GLU A 146 -15.20 25.70 27.61
C GLU A 146 -14.52 25.05 28.83
N VAL A 147 -13.88 25.88 29.68
CA VAL A 147 -13.25 25.39 30.91
C VAL A 147 -14.33 24.80 31.81
N GLY A 148 -14.15 23.52 32.18
CA GLY A 148 -15.14 22.74 32.90
C GLY A 148 -15.67 21.53 32.10
N ASP A 149 -15.61 21.58 30.77
CA ASP A 149 -16.04 20.49 29.90
C ASP A 149 -15.09 19.30 29.96
N THR A 150 -15.55 18.14 29.50
CA THR A 150 -14.74 16.92 29.46
C THR A 150 -14.55 16.39 28.04
N VAL A 151 -13.42 15.71 27.81
CA VAL A 151 -13.14 15.00 26.56
C VAL A 151 -12.81 13.55 26.85
N GLY A 152 -13.32 12.63 26.02
CA GLY A 152 -12.94 11.23 26.07
C GLY A 152 -11.53 11.04 25.51
N VAL A 153 -10.72 10.22 26.17
CA VAL A 153 -9.35 9.90 25.79
C VAL A 153 -9.15 8.40 25.86
N LYS A 154 -8.50 7.83 24.85
CA LYS A 154 -8.10 6.42 24.79
C LYS A 154 -6.62 6.31 24.40
N GLY A 155 -5.85 5.45 25.05
CA GLY A 155 -4.43 5.29 24.75
C GLY A 155 -3.65 4.56 25.85
N PRO A 156 -2.37 4.27 25.67
CA PRO A 156 -1.52 4.77 24.60
C PRO A 156 -1.67 4.03 23.26
N ARG A 157 -1.45 4.72 22.14
CA ARG A 157 -1.53 4.20 20.76
C ARG A 157 -0.24 4.50 19.97
N GLY A 158 0.04 3.70 18.95
CA GLY A 158 1.23 3.83 18.09
C GLY A 158 2.29 2.77 18.37
N ALA A 159 3.02 2.34 17.34
CA ALA A 159 4.01 1.25 17.47
C ALA A 159 5.45 1.74 17.72
N PHE A 160 5.70 3.06 17.62
CA PHE A 160 7.00 3.62 17.98
C PHE A 160 7.11 3.80 19.48
N THR A 161 8.25 3.45 20.05
CA THR A 161 8.59 3.82 21.43
C THR A 161 10.05 4.16 21.48
N TYR A 162 10.37 5.42 21.76
CA TYR A 162 11.75 5.86 21.92
C TYR A 162 12.35 5.29 23.21
N THR A 163 13.61 4.89 23.12
CA THR A 163 14.43 4.47 24.26
C THR A 163 15.79 5.15 24.18
N PRO A 164 16.41 5.51 25.31
CA PRO A 164 17.71 6.16 25.28
C PRO A 164 18.75 5.38 24.50
N ARG A 165 19.61 6.07 23.73
CA ARG A 165 20.64 5.47 22.85
C ARG A 165 20.09 4.57 21.73
N MET A 166 18.82 4.72 21.35
CA MET A 166 18.24 3.94 20.25
C MET A 166 19.02 4.10 18.93
N VAL A 167 19.51 5.32 18.68
CA VAL A 167 20.28 5.70 17.48
C VAL A 167 21.33 6.73 17.85
N LYS A 168 22.34 6.88 17.00
CA LYS A 168 23.36 7.91 17.14
C LYS A 168 22.78 9.30 16.91
N GLU A 169 21.97 9.46 15.86
CA GLU A 169 21.32 10.72 15.53
C GLU A 169 19.95 10.50 14.87
N LEU A 170 19.02 11.40 15.19
CA LEU A 170 17.67 11.48 14.61
C LEU A 170 17.59 12.67 13.67
N GLY A 171 17.22 12.43 12.42
CA GLY A 171 16.68 13.49 11.57
C GLY A 171 15.17 13.57 11.74
N MET A 172 14.63 14.78 11.83
CA MET A 172 13.20 15.01 11.99
C MET A 172 12.73 16.02 10.95
N ILE A 173 11.60 15.76 10.29
CA ILE A 173 10.93 16.73 9.42
C ILE A 173 9.50 16.91 9.92
N ALA A 174 9.19 18.13 10.35
CA ALA A 174 7.89 18.50 10.91
C ALA A 174 7.18 19.57 10.08
N GLY A 175 5.85 19.55 10.08
CA GLY A 175 5.03 20.64 9.51
C GLY A 175 3.80 20.96 10.36
N GLY A 176 3.58 22.25 10.64
CA GLY A 176 2.49 22.72 11.51
C GLY A 176 2.45 22.01 12.87
N THR A 177 1.28 21.50 13.29
CA THR A 177 1.14 20.76 14.56
C THR A 177 1.88 19.41 14.59
N GLY A 178 2.48 18.98 13.47
CA GLY A 178 3.36 17.82 13.42
C GLY A 178 4.63 17.95 14.26
N ILE A 179 4.92 19.15 14.78
CA ILE A 179 6.00 19.36 15.76
C ILE A 179 5.75 18.66 17.10
N THR A 180 4.49 18.44 17.48
CA THR A 180 4.11 17.96 18.83
C THR A 180 4.74 16.61 19.20
N PRO A 181 4.74 15.58 18.35
CA PRO A 181 5.47 14.35 18.68
C PRO A 181 6.99 14.44 18.55
N MET A 182 7.52 15.35 17.72
CA MET A 182 8.97 15.57 17.65
C MET A 182 9.48 16.17 18.96
N LEU A 183 8.76 17.15 19.49
CA LEU A 183 9.07 17.80 20.76
C LEU A 183 9.06 16.81 21.93
N GLN A 184 8.12 15.84 21.92
CA GLN A 184 8.06 14.80 22.94
C GLN A 184 9.37 13.97 22.99
N ILE A 185 9.91 13.63 21.83
CA ILE A 185 11.17 12.86 21.72
C ILE A 185 12.37 13.76 22.05
N ILE A 186 12.41 14.98 21.50
CA ILE A 186 13.47 15.96 21.79
C ILE A 186 13.63 16.16 23.29
N ARG A 187 12.54 16.48 24.00
CA ARG A 187 12.61 16.70 25.46
C ARG A 187 13.01 15.45 26.23
N ALA A 188 12.58 14.26 25.79
CA ALA A 188 12.99 13.01 26.43
C ALA A 188 14.50 12.75 26.31
N ILE A 189 15.09 13.09 25.17
CA ILE A 189 16.54 13.00 24.94
C ILE A 189 17.26 14.04 25.79
N LEU A 190 16.88 15.31 25.67
CA LEU A 190 17.59 16.43 26.31
C LEU A 190 17.49 16.40 27.85
N SER A 191 16.39 15.89 28.40
CA SER A 191 16.22 15.76 29.87
C SER A 191 16.96 14.57 30.47
N ASN A 192 17.58 13.70 29.66
CA ASN A 192 18.34 12.54 30.12
C ASN A 192 19.84 12.72 29.87
N PRO A 193 20.64 13.09 30.89
CA PRO A 193 22.09 13.28 30.74
C PRO A 193 22.86 12.04 30.25
N HIS A 194 22.25 10.85 30.30
CA HIS A 194 22.86 9.60 29.84
C HIS A 194 22.51 9.24 28.39
N ASP A 195 21.75 10.08 27.71
CA ASP A 195 21.31 9.89 26.32
C ASP A 195 22.08 10.81 25.36
N PRO A 196 23.10 10.29 24.65
CA PRO A 196 23.95 11.09 23.77
C PRO A 196 23.36 11.27 22.36
N THR A 197 22.11 10.84 22.12
CA THR A 197 21.48 10.94 20.79
C THR A 197 21.44 12.40 20.34
N LYS A 198 21.91 12.66 19.11
CA LYS A 198 21.79 13.96 18.46
C LYS A 198 20.47 14.07 17.72
N VAL A 199 19.95 15.29 17.58
CA VAL A 199 18.70 15.55 16.86
C VAL A 199 18.88 16.73 15.91
N SER A 200 18.51 16.52 14.64
CA SER A 200 18.49 17.55 13.61
C SER A 200 17.05 17.66 13.08
N LEU A 201 16.42 18.83 13.24
CA LEU A 201 15.02 19.08 12.90
C LEU A 201 14.91 20.10 11.77
N ILE A 202 14.22 19.73 10.69
CA ILE A 202 13.67 20.68 9.71
C ILE A 202 12.20 20.93 10.07
N PHE A 203 11.83 22.17 10.33
CA PHE A 203 10.46 22.55 10.68
C PHE A 203 9.87 23.51 9.64
N ALA A 204 8.97 22.99 8.81
CA ALA A 204 8.37 23.69 7.69
C ALA A 204 7.02 24.33 8.06
N ASN A 205 6.87 25.63 7.80
CA ASN A 205 5.68 26.42 8.12
C ASN A 205 5.31 27.35 6.96
N VAL A 206 4.12 27.95 7.00
CA VAL A 206 3.67 28.85 5.92
C VAL A 206 4.31 30.22 6.12
N THR A 207 4.03 30.88 7.24
CA THR A 207 4.59 32.17 7.62
C THR A 207 5.46 32.08 8.89
N ASP A 208 6.18 33.14 9.25
CA ASP A 208 6.96 33.21 10.50
C ASP A 208 6.07 33.07 11.75
N ASP A 209 4.87 33.64 11.71
CA ASP A 209 3.87 33.55 12.80
C ASP A 209 3.28 32.14 12.97
N ASP A 210 3.45 31.25 11.98
CA ASP A 210 2.99 29.86 12.04
C ASP A 210 3.99 28.93 12.74
N ILE A 211 5.19 29.40 13.10
CA ILE A 211 6.21 28.58 13.77
C ILE A 211 5.79 28.33 15.23
N LEU A 212 5.08 27.23 15.44
CA LEU A 212 4.62 26.81 16.76
C LEU A 212 5.81 26.47 17.68
N LEU A 213 5.81 27.01 18.90
CA LEU A 213 6.82 26.74 19.94
C LEU A 213 8.25 27.21 19.58
N ARG A 214 8.38 28.22 18.71
CA ARG A 214 9.68 28.77 18.29
C ARG A 214 10.60 29.14 19.46
N GLU A 215 10.11 29.95 20.40
CA GLU A 215 10.92 30.41 21.54
C GLU A 215 11.48 29.23 22.35
N GLU A 216 10.67 28.19 22.56
CA GLU A 216 11.10 27.01 23.29
C GLU A 216 12.11 26.17 22.50
N LEU A 217 11.86 25.95 21.20
CA LEU A 217 12.78 25.20 20.33
C LEU A 217 14.14 25.89 20.21
N ASP A 218 14.14 27.23 20.09
CA ASP A 218 15.35 28.04 20.01
C ASP A 218 16.10 28.02 21.35
N GLU A 219 15.40 28.09 22.48
CA GLU A 219 16.03 28.00 23.80
C GLU A 219 16.62 26.61 24.05
N LEU A 220 15.90 25.54 23.71
CA LEU A 220 16.41 24.17 23.80
C LEU A 220 17.65 23.98 22.91
N ALA A 221 17.63 24.51 21.68
CA ALA A 221 18.77 24.42 20.77
C ALA A 221 19.98 25.24 21.23
N LYS A 222 19.76 26.35 21.95
CA LYS A 222 20.85 27.13 22.59
C LYS A 222 21.45 26.43 23.80
N GLN A 223 20.62 25.77 24.60
CA GLN A 223 21.06 25.10 25.84
C GLN A 223 21.73 23.74 25.60
N HIS A 224 21.46 23.12 24.45
CA HIS A 224 21.87 21.75 24.17
C HIS A 224 22.54 21.59 22.80
N ASP A 225 23.86 21.36 22.78
CA ASP A 225 24.65 21.16 21.56
C ASP A 225 24.22 19.96 20.70
N ASN A 226 23.44 19.04 21.27
CA ASN A 226 22.90 17.87 20.58
C ASN A 226 21.53 18.09 19.92
N LEU A 227 20.99 19.32 19.90
CA LEU A 227 19.81 19.69 19.12
C LEU A 227 20.13 20.78 18.09
N LYS A 228 19.76 20.55 16.83
CA LYS A 228 19.78 21.55 15.76
C LYS A 228 18.40 21.72 15.17
N VAL A 229 17.97 22.97 14.99
CA VAL A 229 16.66 23.31 14.42
C VAL A 229 16.87 24.21 13.20
N HIS A 230 16.22 23.86 12.10
CA HIS A 230 16.22 24.63 10.86
C HIS A 230 14.79 24.90 10.42
N TYR A 231 14.44 26.18 10.27
CA TYR A 231 13.10 26.61 9.88
C TYR A 231 13.03 26.83 8.36
N VAL A 232 11.91 26.40 7.77
CA VAL A 232 11.61 26.57 6.34
C VAL A 232 10.24 27.23 6.21
N LEU A 233 10.14 28.33 5.45
CA LEU A 233 8.91 29.10 5.28
C LEU A 233 8.49 29.14 3.81
N ASN A 234 7.20 28.91 3.55
CA ASN A 234 6.64 29.07 2.21
C ASN A 234 6.50 30.55 1.81
N ASP A 235 6.10 31.38 2.77
CA ASP A 235 5.91 32.83 2.63
C ASP A 235 6.78 33.55 3.70
N PRO A 236 8.09 33.71 3.45
CA PRO A 236 9.01 34.30 4.41
C PRO A 236 8.89 35.82 4.50
N PRO A 237 9.07 36.43 5.69
CA PRO A 237 9.19 37.88 5.80
C PRO A 237 10.49 38.39 5.17
N GLU A 238 10.53 39.70 4.86
CA GLU A 238 11.74 40.34 4.34
C GLU A 238 12.91 40.17 5.33
N GLY A 239 14.07 39.72 4.82
CA GLY A 239 15.25 39.44 5.64
C GLY A 239 15.32 38.05 6.26
N TRP A 240 14.41 37.13 5.92
CA TRP A 240 14.47 35.73 6.38
C TRP A 240 15.74 35.00 5.93
N THR A 241 16.42 34.36 6.87
CA THR A 241 17.69 33.64 6.62
C THR A 241 17.54 32.11 6.64
N GLY A 242 16.32 31.59 6.83
CA GLY A 242 16.02 30.15 6.83
C GLY A 242 15.76 29.60 5.42
N GLY A 243 15.25 28.37 5.33
CA GLY A 243 14.81 27.80 4.06
C GLY A 243 13.57 28.52 3.52
N VAL A 244 13.43 28.56 2.18
CA VAL A 244 12.31 29.21 1.48
C VAL A 244 11.59 28.19 0.59
N GLY A 245 10.27 28.20 0.60
CA GLY A 245 9.41 27.29 -0.15
C GLY A 245 9.14 25.98 0.58
N PHE A 246 9.00 24.89 -0.17
CA PHE A 246 8.86 23.53 0.39
C PHE A 246 10.23 22.94 0.74
N VAL A 247 10.24 21.94 1.63
CA VAL A 247 11.47 21.19 1.96
C VAL A 247 11.96 20.46 0.70
N THR A 248 13.19 20.72 0.29
CA THR A 248 13.80 20.11 -0.90
C THR A 248 14.87 19.08 -0.56
N ARG A 249 15.39 18.39 -1.58
CA ARG A 249 16.48 17.40 -1.44
C ARG A 249 17.71 18.05 -0.81
N GLU A 250 18.09 19.21 -1.31
CA GLU A 250 19.28 19.95 -0.90
C GLU A 250 19.17 20.36 0.56
N MET A 251 17.97 20.73 1.03
CA MET A 251 17.73 21.04 2.44
C MET A 251 17.90 19.80 3.33
N ILE A 252 17.39 18.63 2.90
CA ILE A 252 17.54 17.38 3.65
C ILE A 252 19.01 16.99 3.73
N GLU A 253 19.72 16.96 2.60
CA GLU A 253 21.13 16.58 2.54
C GLU A 253 22.04 17.55 3.32
N LYS A 254 21.67 18.84 3.36
CA LYS A 254 22.41 19.86 4.10
C LYS A 254 22.17 19.80 5.61
N TRP A 255 20.94 19.61 6.04
CA TRP A 255 20.54 19.84 7.44
C TRP A 255 20.25 18.57 8.24
N LEU A 256 20.07 17.41 7.59
CA LEU A 256 19.84 16.13 8.26
C LEU A 256 21.08 15.21 8.16
N PRO A 257 21.26 14.26 9.10
CA PRO A 257 22.40 13.33 9.08
C PRO A 257 22.34 12.39 7.86
N PRO A 258 23.43 12.13 7.14
CA PRO A 258 23.41 11.26 5.97
C PRO A 258 22.94 9.83 6.32
N PRO A 259 22.35 9.08 5.37
CA PRO A 259 21.84 7.75 5.63
C PRO A 259 22.89 6.80 6.19
N ALA A 260 22.59 6.20 7.34
CA ALA A 260 23.40 5.15 7.96
C ALA A 260 22.53 4.25 8.85
N LYS A 261 23.05 3.06 9.21
CA LYS A 261 22.30 2.05 9.98
C LYS A 261 21.90 2.51 11.39
N ASP A 262 22.65 3.45 11.96
CA ASP A 262 22.43 4.03 13.28
C ASP A 262 21.79 5.43 13.23
N ILE A 263 21.17 5.77 12.08
CA ILE A 263 20.43 7.01 11.84
C ILE A 263 18.96 6.67 11.55
N LYS A 264 18.05 7.49 12.07
CA LYS A 264 16.62 7.37 11.77
C LYS A 264 16.02 8.72 11.39
N ILE A 265 15.14 8.70 10.39
CA ILE A 265 14.32 9.85 10.01
C ILE A 265 12.91 9.70 10.56
N LEU A 266 12.41 10.76 11.19
CA LEU A 266 11.04 10.88 11.69
C LEU A 266 10.29 11.95 10.88
N LEU A 267 9.10 11.61 10.40
CA LEU A 267 8.26 12.54 9.62
C LEU A 267 6.91 12.73 10.32
N CYS A 268 6.48 13.99 10.48
CA CYS A 268 5.13 14.32 10.97
C CYS A 268 4.64 15.68 10.43
N GLY A 269 3.45 15.71 9.83
CA GLY A 269 2.91 16.94 9.24
C GLY A 269 1.71 16.66 8.35
N PRO A 270 1.28 17.64 7.55
CA PRO A 270 0.17 17.47 6.61
C PRO A 270 0.39 16.28 5.65
N PRO A 271 -0.67 15.57 5.23
CA PRO A 271 -0.54 14.37 4.39
C PRO A 271 0.29 14.57 3.11
N ALA A 272 0.13 15.71 2.44
CA ALA A 272 0.89 16.05 1.24
C ALA A 272 2.40 16.15 1.51
N MET A 273 2.78 16.83 2.60
CA MET A 273 4.17 16.93 3.05
C MET A 273 4.72 15.53 3.37
N ILE A 274 3.96 14.72 4.11
CA ILE A 274 4.40 13.37 4.50
C ILE A 274 4.63 12.48 3.27
N LYS A 275 3.74 12.55 2.27
CA LYS A 275 3.88 11.82 1.01
C LYS A 275 5.15 12.25 0.27
N ALA A 276 5.36 13.55 0.08
CA ALA A 276 6.53 14.11 -0.59
C ALA A 276 7.84 13.76 0.13
N MET A 277 7.90 13.94 1.45
CA MET A 277 9.10 13.67 2.23
C MET A 277 9.43 12.19 2.30
N THR A 278 8.43 11.30 2.33
CA THR A 278 8.66 9.85 2.29
C THR A 278 9.39 9.46 1.00
N LEU A 279 8.91 9.94 -0.16
CA LEU A 279 9.55 9.68 -1.45
C LEU A 279 10.99 10.21 -1.46
N LEU A 280 11.14 11.48 -1.09
CA LEU A 280 12.43 12.17 -1.14
C LEU A 280 13.48 11.54 -0.21
N THR A 281 13.11 11.16 1.01
CA THR A 281 14.04 10.49 1.93
C THR A 281 14.40 9.08 1.45
N ASN A 282 13.48 8.37 0.80
CA ASN A 282 13.78 7.05 0.23
C ASN A 282 14.78 7.19 -0.94
N GLU A 283 14.61 8.19 -1.79
CA GLU A 283 15.54 8.45 -2.90
C GLU A 283 16.94 8.90 -2.43
N ILE A 284 17.04 9.57 -1.27
CA ILE A 284 18.32 9.95 -0.66
C ILE A 284 19.03 8.72 -0.05
N GLY A 285 18.32 7.60 0.13
CA GLY A 285 18.88 6.34 0.62
C GLY A 285 18.64 6.08 2.11
N TYR A 286 17.74 6.83 2.77
CA TYR A 286 17.26 6.44 4.09
C TYR A 286 16.41 5.17 3.99
N GLU A 287 16.45 4.33 5.03
CA GLU A 287 15.63 3.12 5.06
C GLU A 287 14.14 3.47 4.87
N PRO A 288 13.37 2.64 4.15
CA PRO A 288 11.95 2.91 3.90
C PRO A 288 11.19 3.08 5.21
N THR A 289 10.49 4.21 5.35
CA THR A 289 9.60 4.43 6.49
C THR A 289 8.36 3.54 6.35
N ARG A 290 8.06 2.71 7.36
CA ARG A 290 6.90 1.80 7.28
C ARG A 290 5.58 2.59 7.30
N PRO A 291 4.55 2.16 6.56
CA PRO A 291 3.21 2.70 6.72
C PRO A 291 2.65 2.26 8.09
N GLN A 292 2.49 3.20 9.01
CA GLN A 292 1.69 3.01 10.22
C GLN A 292 0.74 4.18 10.37
N GLN A 293 -0.51 3.90 10.78
CA GLN A 293 -1.59 4.87 11.00
C GLN A 293 -1.38 5.78 12.24
N ALA A 294 -0.16 6.18 12.54
CA ALA A 294 0.17 7.01 13.69
C ALA A 294 1.00 8.21 13.25
N MET A 295 0.82 9.35 13.91
CA MET A 295 1.43 10.64 13.56
C MET A 295 2.95 10.64 13.28
N LEU A 296 3.73 9.62 13.67
CA LEU A 296 5.15 9.48 13.30
C LEU A 296 5.40 8.32 12.34
N ARG A 297 6.06 8.60 11.20
CA ARG A 297 6.70 7.59 10.34
C ARG A 297 8.15 7.39 10.73
N PHE A 298 8.64 6.15 10.74
CA PHE A 298 10.02 5.80 11.11
C PHE A 298 10.50 4.51 10.41
N THR A 299 11.82 4.28 10.49
CA THR A 299 12.50 3.06 10.00
C THR A 299 12.72 2.08 11.17
N THR A 300 12.76 0.76 10.94
CA THR A 300 12.87 -0.26 12.01
C THR A 300 14.16 -1.07 11.91
N PRO A 301 14.91 -1.34 13.01
CA PRO A 301 15.96 -2.36 12.98
C PRO A 301 15.33 -3.76 12.96
N ASN A 302 15.86 -4.64 12.10
CA ASN A 302 15.50 -6.06 12.08
C ASN A 302 16.01 -6.78 13.33
N VAL A 303 15.12 -7.14 14.27
CA VAL A 303 15.44 -8.10 15.34
C VAL A 303 14.78 -9.43 15.02
N ARG A 304 15.55 -10.36 14.46
CA ARG A 304 15.17 -11.78 14.44
C ARG A 304 15.11 -12.27 15.88
N ARG A 305 13.90 -12.53 16.40
CA ARG A 305 13.73 -13.39 17.58
C ARG A 305 14.10 -14.81 17.19
N THR A 306 15.30 -15.25 17.56
CA THR A 306 15.62 -16.67 17.65
C THR A 306 14.82 -17.27 18.81
N VAL A 307 13.81 -18.06 18.49
CA VAL A 307 13.19 -18.98 19.44
C VAL A 307 14.16 -20.14 19.63
N SER A 308 14.95 -20.13 20.70
CA SER A 308 15.75 -21.28 21.11
C SER A 308 14.86 -22.23 21.92
N MET A 309 14.58 -23.40 21.36
CA MET A 309 14.08 -24.56 22.11
C MET A 309 15.10 -24.94 23.18
N LEU A 310 14.66 -24.99 24.44
CA LEU A 310 15.38 -25.61 25.54
C LEU A 310 15.25 -27.14 25.44
N PRO A 311 16.35 -27.91 25.52
CA PRO A 311 16.31 -29.27 26.02
C PRO A 311 16.56 -29.27 27.54
N ARG A 312 15.78 -30.10 28.24
CA ARG A 312 16.02 -30.50 29.62
C ARG A 312 17.30 -31.33 29.71
N GLY A 313 18.13 -31.09 30.73
CA GLY A 313 18.97 -32.15 31.30
C GLY A 313 20.37 -31.75 31.76
N ALA A 314 20.58 -31.88 33.08
CA ALA A 314 21.80 -32.32 33.76
C ALA A 314 23.03 -31.39 33.89
N LEU A 315 23.16 -30.87 35.11
CA LEU A 315 24.29 -31.08 36.04
C LEU A 315 25.72 -30.67 35.64
N ALA A 316 26.17 -29.60 36.33
CA ALA A 316 27.41 -29.50 37.12
C ALA A 316 28.77 -29.80 36.46
N TYR A 317 29.69 -28.81 36.48
CA TYR A 317 30.73 -28.70 37.51
C TYR A 317 31.59 -27.42 37.32
N LYS A 318 32.12 -26.96 38.47
CA LYS A 318 33.27 -26.08 38.78
C LYS A 318 34.44 -26.21 37.77
N ALA A 319 35.44 -25.34 37.63
CA ALA A 319 36.00 -24.21 38.37
C ALA A 319 37.06 -23.56 37.41
N ALA A 320 37.21 -22.23 37.41
CA ALA A 320 38.34 -21.47 37.95
C ALA A 320 39.62 -21.38 37.10
N ALA A 321 40.13 -20.13 37.02
CA ALA A 321 41.53 -19.71 36.90
C ALA A 321 42.28 -20.09 35.59
N SER A 322 43.28 -19.37 35.07
CA SER A 322 43.88 -18.05 35.28
C SER A 322 45.02 -17.90 34.26
N LYS A 323 45.34 -16.65 33.88
CA LYS A 323 46.69 -16.09 33.63
C LYS A 323 47.64 -16.72 32.58
N ALA A 324 47.99 -15.84 31.62
CA ALA A 324 49.38 -15.47 31.19
C ALA A 324 50.19 -16.52 30.38
N ALA A 325 51.11 -16.23 29.46
CA ALA A 325 51.75 -15.03 28.89
C ALA A 325 52.44 -15.43 27.55
N LEU A 326 52.51 -14.51 26.56
CA LEU A 326 53.65 -14.06 25.70
C LEU A 326 54.75 -15.07 25.17
N PRO A 327 55.67 -14.72 24.22
CA PRO A 327 55.72 -13.69 23.16
C PRO A 327 56.39 -14.14 21.80
N SER A 328 56.55 -13.16 20.87
CA SER A 328 57.57 -13.07 19.79
C SER A 328 57.38 -13.96 18.54
N LEU A 329 57.70 -13.61 17.29
CA LEU A 329 58.73 -12.77 16.68
C LEU A 329 58.21 -12.25 15.32
N ALA A 330 58.60 -11.02 14.96
CA ALA A 330 58.57 -10.55 13.57
C ALA A 330 59.87 -10.97 12.86
N VAL A 331 59.81 -11.27 11.55
CA VAL A 331 60.70 -10.78 10.47
C VAL A 331 60.48 -11.56 9.16
N SER A 332 60.23 -10.78 8.10
CA SER A 332 60.48 -11.02 6.66
C SER A 332 59.61 -12.04 5.88
N LEU A 333 58.78 -11.55 4.95
CA LEU A 333 59.09 -11.57 3.51
C LEU A 333 57.94 -10.99 2.67
N ARG A 334 58.26 -9.97 1.87
CA ARG A 334 57.53 -9.62 0.64
C ARG A 334 57.61 -10.81 -0.33
N ARG A 335 56.47 -11.40 -0.69
CA ARG A 335 56.12 -11.96 -2.03
C ARG A 335 54.74 -12.63 -1.91
N TYR A 336 53.99 -12.63 -3.02
CA TYR A 336 52.63 -13.14 -3.20
C TYR A 336 51.49 -12.16 -2.84
N ALA A 337 51.33 -11.15 -3.70
CA ALA A 337 50.02 -10.63 -4.05
C ALA A 337 49.62 -11.28 -5.39
N THR A 338 49.04 -12.48 -5.32
CA THR A 338 48.18 -13.09 -6.35
C THR A 338 47.57 -14.36 -5.74
N GLU A 339 46.24 -14.50 -5.94
CA GLU A 339 45.41 -15.70 -5.77
C GLU A 339 45.03 -16.15 -4.35
N SER A 340 43.87 -15.67 -3.89
CA SER A 340 42.78 -16.50 -3.33
C SER A 340 41.60 -15.60 -2.96
N ALA A 341 40.84 -15.19 -4.00
CA ALA A 341 39.47 -14.72 -3.82
C ALA A 341 38.56 -15.94 -3.92
N ALA A 342 38.38 -16.65 -2.81
CA ALA A 342 37.42 -17.74 -2.68
C ALA A 342 36.28 -17.32 -1.74
N GLN A 343 35.19 -16.90 -2.38
CA GLN A 343 33.78 -17.04 -2.03
C GLN A 343 33.40 -17.23 -0.55
N VAL A 344 32.69 -16.22 -0.01
CA VAL A 344 31.59 -16.48 0.94
C VAL A 344 30.29 -16.35 0.16
N GLU A 345 29.73 -17.50 -0.21
CA GLU A 345 28.44 -17.65 -0.87
C GLU A 345 27.29 -17.08 -0.02
N THR A 346 26.59 -16.09 -0.56
CA THR A 346 25.21 -15.76 -0.15
C THR A 346 24.24 -16.62 -0.96
N LYS A 347 23.60 -17.62 -0.34
CA LYS A 347 22.44 -18.34 -0.93
C LYS A 347 21.15 -17.72 -0.38
N GLY A 348 20.21 -17.13 -1.14
CA GLY A 348 20.04 -16.84 -2.58
C GLY A 348 18.68 -16.13 -2.80
N PRO A 349 18.15 -16.04 -4.04
CA PRO A 349 18.54 -15.14 -5.13
C PRO A 349 17.68 -13.86 -5.19
N THR A 350 18.26 -12.68 -5.41
CA THR A 350 17.56 -11.67 -6.20
C THR A 350 17.61 -12.19 -7.63
N LYS A 351 16.55 -12.85 -8.11
CA LYS A 351 16.50 -13.31 -9.50
C LYS A 351 16.70 -12.08 -10.40
N VAL A 352 17.86 -11.97 -11.05
CA VAL A 352 18.02 -11.07 -12.18
C VAL A 352 16.98 -11.52 -13.21
N VAL A 353 16.02 -10.64 -13.51
CA VAL A 353 14.99 -10.92 -14.53
C VAL A 353 15.73 -11.13 -15.84
N GLN A 354 15.60 -12.34 -16.40
CA GLN A 354 16.19 -12.69 -17.69
C GLN A 354 15.55 -11.87 -18.80
N TYR A 355 16.32 -11.58 -19.85
CA TYR A 355 15.76 -10.91 -21.01
C TYR A 355 14.65 -11.78 -21.63
N THR A 356 13.60 -11.12 -22.11
CA THR A 356 12.43 -11.76 -22.71
C THR A 356 12.83 -12.77 -23.78
N VAL A 357 13.77 -12.39 -24.65
CA VAL A 357 14.25 -13.20 -25.78
C VAL A 357 15.07 -14.42 -25.34
N ASP A 358 15.74 -14.35 -24.18
CA ASP A 358 16.50 -15.47 -23.65
C ASP A 358 15.55 -16.51 -23.01
N LYS A 359 14.45 -16.02 -22.42
CA LYS A 359 13.41 -16.84 -21.79
C LYS A 359 12.42 -17.43 -22.80
N TYR A 360 12.18 -16.71 -23.90
CA TYR A 360 11.26 -17.08 -24.97
C TYR A 360 12.01 -17.05 -26.32
N PRO A 361 12.79 -18.10 -26.66
CA PRO A 361 13.72 -18.09 -27.79
C PRO A 361 13.04 -18.10 -29.17
N GLY A 362 11.71 -18.09 -29.23
CA GLY A 362 10.94 -18.04 -30.48
C GLY A 362 10.71 -16.62 -31.03
N TYR A 363 11.17 -15.57 -30.34
CA TYR A 363 11.10 -14.21 -30.84
C TYR A 363 12.36 -13.85 -31.61
N GLU A 364 12.19 -13.30 -32.81
CA GLU A 364 13.28 -12.74 -33.63
C GLU A 364 13.12 -11.22 -33.78
N ARG A 365 14.24 -10.49 -33.74
CA ARG A 365 14.24 -9.05 -33.94
C ARG A 365 13.98 -8.78 -35.42
N ASP A 366 12.81 -8.23 -35.73
CA ASP A 366 12.46 -7.86 -37.10
C ASP A 366 13.54 -6.98 -37.75
N ALA A 367 14.08 -7.46 -38.87
CA ALA A 367 15.17 -6.84 -39.61
C ALA A 367 14.79 -5.49 -40.24
N ARG A 368 13.50 -5.15 -40.31
CA ARG A 368 13.05 -3.84 -40.80
C ARG A 368 13.45 -2.69 -39.89
N PHE A 369 13.63 -2.97 -38.59
CA PHE A 369 13.92 -1.93 -37.61
C PHE A 369 15.40 -1.58 -37.63
N SER A 370 15.70 -0.29 -37.75
CA SER A 370 17.06 0.22 -37.62
C SER A 370 17.57 0.04 -36.20
N GLN A 371 18.89 -0.03 -36.04
CA GLN A 371 19.51 0.04 -34.72
C GLN A 371 19.71 1.49 -34.30
N LEU A 372 19.72 1.74 -32.99
CA LEU A 372 19.99 3.05 -32.45
C LEU A 372 21.45 3.46 -32.73
N THR A 373 21.67 4.67 -33.24
CA THR A 373 22.99 5.24 -33.52
C THR A 373 23.22 6.49 -32.66
N PRO A 374 24.48 6.95 -32.46
CA PRO A 374 24.74 8.21 -31.77
C PRO A 374 24.03 9.43 -32.39
N ASP A 375 23.88 9.46 -33.72
CA ASP A 375 23.18 10.55 -34.42
C ASP A 375 21.68 10.58 -34.07
N HIS A 376 21.05 9.40 -33.93
CA HIS A 376 19.66 9.33 -33.45
C HIS A 376 19.54 9.90 -32.04
N VAL A 377 20.48 9.56 -31.16
CA VAL A 377 20.49 10.02 -29.76
C VAL A 377 20.63 11.54 -29.69
N GLU A 378 21.54 12.13 -30.46
CA GLU A 378 21.70 13.59 -30.52
C GLU A 378 20.46 14.28 -31.11
N HIS A 379 19.81 13.67 -32.11
CA HIS A 379 18.55 14.18 -32.62
C HIS A 379 17.46 14.21 -31.55
N PHE A 380 17.25 13.11 -30.82
CA PHE A 380 16.25 13.09 -29.74
C PHE A 380 16.60 14.05 -28.62
N LYS A 381 17.87 14.18 -28.27
CA LYS A 381 18.36 15.17 -27.30
C LYS A 381 17.97 16.60 -27.70
N SER A 382 18.00 16.94 -28.99
CA SER A 382 17.55 18.24 -29.48
C SER A 382 16.04 18.49 -29.27
N ILE A 383 15.22 17.43 -29.22
CA ILE A 383 13.77 17.51 -29.01
C ILE A 383 13.42 17.61 -27.53
N VAL A 384 13.96 16.71 -26.69
CA VAL A 384 13.55 16.57 -25.28
C VAL A 384 14.52 17.19 -24.27
N GLY A 385 15.72 17.59 -24.71
CA GLY A 385 16.82 18.06 -23.87
C GLY A 385 17.46 16.95 -23.03
N ASP A 386 18.58 17.26 -22.38
CA ASP A 386 19.35 16.30 -21.57
C ASP A 386 18.50 15.61 -20.49
N THR A 387 17.72 16.39 -19.75
CA THR A 387 16.85 15.86 -18.66
C THR A 387 15.64 15.08 -19.16
N GLY A 388 15.36 15.13 -20.47
CA GLY A 388 14.23 14.48 -21.11
C GLY A 388 14.55 13.10 -21.66
N MET A 389 15.75 12.56 -21.46
CA MET A 389 16.14 11.24 -21.93
C MET A 389 17.03 10.49 -20.93
N ILE A 390 17.02 9.16 -21.03
CA ILE A 390 17.96 8.26 -20.35
C ILE A 390 18.61 7.42 -21.44
N TYR A 391 19.93 7.44 -21.52
CA TYR A 391 20.69 6.75 -22.57
C TYR A 391 21.86 5.96 -21.99
N ASP A 392 21.95 4.69 -22.38
CA ASP A 392 23.03 3.74 -22.06
C ASP A 392 23.45 3.70 -20.57
N ASN A 393 22.47 3.86 -19.67
CA ASN A 393 22.62 3.66 -18.23
C ASN A 393 21.77 2.46 -17.80
N ASP A 394 22.39 1.29 -17.68
CA ASP A 394 21.68 0.03 -17.43
C ASP A 394 20.89 0.03 -16.11
N ASP A 395 21.35 0.75 -15.08
CA ASP A 395 20.66 0.84 -13.79
C ASP A 395 19.36 1.65 -13.90
N ASP A 396 19.43 2.83 -14.55
CA ASP A 396 18.25 3.68 -14.76
C ASP A 396 17.28 3.05 -15.77
N LEU A 397 17.79 2.37 -16.79
CA LEU A 397 17.00 1.70 -17.82
C LEU A 397 16.32 0.43 -17.30
N PHE A 398 16.77 -0.15 -16.18
CA PHE A 398 16.23 -1.40 -15.65
C PHE A 398 14.72 -1.32 -15.41
N ILE A 399 14.25 -0.24 -14.76
CA ILE A 399 12.83 -0.08 -14.39
C ILE A 399 11.90 0.13 -15.60
N PHE A 400 12.44 0.62 -16.73
CA PHE A 400 11.69 0.82 -17.97
C PHE A 400 11.69 -0.43 -18.84
N ASN A 401 12.73 -1.26 -18.71
CA ASN A 401 12.86 -2.52 -19.43
C ASN A 401 12.13 -3.67 -18.73
N THR A 402 11.91 -3.63 -17.41
CA THR A 402 11.30 -4.71 -16.64
C THR A 402 9.83 -4.43 -16.34
N ASP A 403 8.96 -5.41 -16.56
CA ASP A 403 7.52 -5.28 -16.29
C ASP A 403 7.20 -5.43 -14.79
N TRP A 404 5.99 -5.01 -14.40
CA TRP A 404 5.53 -5.04 -13.01
C TRP A 404 5.60 -6.44 -12.37
N MET A 405 5.37 -7.50 -13.15
CA MET A 405 5.39 -8.88 -12.67
C MET A 405 6.80 -9.49 -12.61
N ASN A 406 7.85 -8.76 -13.02
CA ASN A 406 9.22 -9.28 -13.17
C ASN A 406 9.28 -10.53 -14.08
N LYS A 407 8.41 -10.59 -15.09
CA LYS A 407 8.25 -11.72 -16.01
C LYS A 407 8.96 -11.48 -17.34
N TYR A 408 9.01 -10.23 -17.79
CA TYR A 408 9.53 -9.77 -19.07
C TYR A 408 10.57 -8.68 -18.87
N ARG A 409 11.65 -8.73 -19.65
CA ARG A 409 12.69 -7.69 -19.64
C ARG A 409 13.22 -7.42 -21.05
N GLY A 410 13.10 -6.17 -21.48
CA GLY A 410 13.68 -5.66 -22.72
C GLY A 410 15.18 -5.33 -22.63
N LYS A 411 15.75 -4.94 -23.76
CA LYS A 411 17.15 -4.51 -23.97
C LYS A 411 17.21 -3.08 -24.53
N SER A 412 16.19 -2.25 -24.28
CA SER A 412 16.20 -0.86 -24.74
C SER A 412 17.35 -0.09 -24.13
N LYS A 413 18.00 0.73 -24.97
CA LYS A 413 19.12 1.60 -24.60
C LYS A 413 18.73 3.06 -24.48
N LEU A 414 17.47 3.40 -24.77
CA LEU A 414 16.99 4.78 -24.77
C LEU A 414 15.56 4.88 -24.25
N VAL A 415 15.37 5.72 -23.24
CA VAL A 415 14.06 6.18 -22.78
C VAL A 415 13.93 7.67 -23.11
N LEU A 416 12.82 8.05 -23.74
CA LEU A 416 12.45 9.44 -24.00
C LEU A 416 11.28 9.86 -23.11
N LYS A 417 11.36 11.06 -22.54
CA LYS A 417 10.41 11.62 -21.56
C LYS A 417 9.89 12.99 -22.01
N PRO A 418 9.13 13.07 -23.12
CA PRO A 418 8.57 14.32 -23.62
C PRO A 418 7.67 15.00 -22.59
N LYS A 419 7.56 16.32 -22.69
CA LYS A 419 6.69 17.18 -21.86
C LYS A 419 5.48 17.70 -22.62
N THR A 420 5.46 17.57 -23.94
CA THR A 420 4.41 18.14 -24.81
C THR A 420 4.03 17.19 -25.93
N THR A 421 2.81 17.35 -26.46
CA THR A 421 2.31 16.61 -27.61
C THR A 421 3.14 16.85 -28.87
N GLN A 422 3.66 18.07 -29.05
CA GLN A 422 4.54 18.38 -30.18
C GLN A 422 5.85 17.56 -30.13
N GLN A 423 6.47 17.45 -28.95
CA GLN A 423 7.67 16.61 -28.80
C GLN A 423 7.37 15.15 -29.10
N VAL A 424 6.20 14.63 -28.71
CA VAL A 424 5.78 13.27 -29.07
C VAL A 424 5.63 13.13 -30.59
N SER A 425 4.97 14.09 -31.26
CA SER A 425 4.86 14.17 -32.72
C SER A 425 6.22 14.11 -33.40
N ASP A 426 7.16 14.96 -32.98
CA ASP A 426 8.49 15.07 -33.60
C ASP A 426 9.30 13.77 -33.40
N ILE A 427 9.22 13.16 -32.21
CA ILE A 427 9.82 11.84 -31.93
C ILE A 427 9.23 10.78 -32.84
N MET A 428 7.90 10.68 -32.92
CA MET A 428 7.23 9.64 -33.69
C MET A 428 7.53 9.75 -35.18
N LYS A 429 7.48 10.96 -35.72
CA LYS A 429 7.87 11.24 -37.10
C LYS A 429 9.30 10.76 -37.40
N TYR A 430 10.26 11.14 -36.55
CA TYR A 430 11.65 10.73 -36.73
C TYR A 430 11.83 9.21 -36.63
N CYS A 431 11.18 8.57 -35.64
CA CYS A 431 11.19 7.12 -35.50
C CYS A 431 10.61 6.42 -36.73
N ASN A 432 9.54 6.95 -37.32
CA ASN A 432 8.91 6.37 -38.49
C ASN A 432 9.76 6.51 -39.75
N GLU A 433 10.38 7.68 -39.97
CA GLU A 433 11.29 7.92 -41.09
C GLU A 433 12.54 7.03 -41.01
N ASN A 434 13.03 6.76 -39.80
CA ASN A 434 14.23 5.95 -39.55
C ASN A 434 13.92 4.49 -39.16
N LYS A 435 12.66 4.07 -39.18
CA LYS A 435 12.21 2.71 -38.78
C LYS A 435 12.76 2.29 -37.40
N LEU A 436 12.70 3.18 -36.42
CA LEU A 436 13.01 2.88 -35.03
C LEU A 436 11.73 2.44 -34.32
N ALA A 437 11.72 1.23 -33.78
CA ALA A 437 10.57 0.72 -33.01
C ALA A 437 10.41 1.48 -31.69
N VAL A 438 9.16 1.69 -31.28
CA VAL A 438 8.78 2.47 -30.09
C VAL A 438 7.80 1.69 -29.22
N VAL A 439 8.02 1.73 -27.90
CA VAL A 439 7.08 1.22 -26.89
C VAL A 439 6.58 2.39 -26.04
N PRO A 440 5.31 2.82 -26.20
CA PRO A 440 4.71 3.79 -25.31
C PRO A 440 4.58 3.22 -23.90
N GLN A 441 4.97 4.00 -22.89
CA GLN A 441 4.94 3.57 -21.50
C GLN A 441 4.32 4.65 -20.60
N GLY A 442 3.26 4.27 -19.89
CA GLY A 442 2.67 5.04 -18.79
C GLY A 442 3.33 4.70 -17.46
N GLY A 443 2.54 4.37 -16.44
CA GLY A 443 3.01 4.00 -15.11
C GLY A 443 3.67 2.61 -14.98
N ASN A 444 3.82 1.87 -16.09
CA ASN A 444 4.37 0.52 -16.16
C ASN A 444 3.72 -0.50 -15.17
N THR A 445 2.39 -0.45 -15.03
CA THR A 445 1.62 -1.34 -14.14
C THR A 445 0.83 -2.43 -14.88
N GLY A 446 1.05 -2.59 -16.19
CA GLY A 446 0.37 -3.60 -17.01
C GLY A 446 0.85 -5.01 -16.67
N LEU A 447 -0.04 -6.02 -16.80
CA LEU A 447 0.23 -7.39 -16.33
C LEU A 447 0.53 -8.40 -17.45
N VAL A 448 0.53 -7.96 -18.70
CA VAL A 448 0.63 -8.82 -19.89
C VAL A 448 1.88 -8.56 -20.73
N GLY A 449 2.86 -7.83 -20.20
CA GLY A 449 4.11 -7.50 -20.90
C GLY A 449 3.94 -6.45 -22.03
N GLY A 450 2.78 -5.79 -22.10
CA GLY A 450 2.50 -4.78 -23.14
C GLY A 450 3.34 -3.51 -23.00
N SER A 451 3.71 -3.14 -21.77
CA SER A 451 4.36 -1.86 -21.43
C SER A 451 5.88 -1.83 -21.57
N VAL A 452 6.54 -2.97 -21.84
CA VAL A 452 8.02 -3.05 -21.88
C VAL A 452 8.55 -3.59 -23.21
N PRO A 453 9.75 -3.20 -23.65
CA PRO A 453 10.36 -3.71 -24.89
C PRO A 453 10.55 -5.23 -24.91
N VAL A 454 10.53 -5.84 -26.10
CA VAL A 454 10.93 -7.24 -26.29
C VAL A 454 12.43 -7.32 -26.59
N PHE A 455 12.90 -6.43 -27.47
CA PHE A 455 14.29 -6.24 -27.89
C PHE A 455 14.77 -4.85 -27.46
N ASP A 456 15.20 -4.03 -28.41
CA ASP A 456 15.86 -2.74 -28.27
C ASP A 456 14.95 -1.55 -28.61
N GLU A 457 13.63 -1.75 -28.65
CA GLU A 457 12.67 -0.69 -28.95
C GLU A 457 12.86 0.51 -28.01
N ILE A 458 12.73 1.73 -28.54
CA ILE A 458 12.83 2.97 -27.75
C ILE A 458 11.63 3.05 -26.81
N VAL A 459 11.86 3.25 -25.52
CA VAL A 459 10.77 3.47 -24.57
C VAL A 459 10.36 4.94 -24.61
N LEU A 460 9.10 5.20 -24.95
CA LEU A 460 8.52 6.54 -24.91
C LEU A 460 7.68 6.68 -23.64
N SER A 461 8.29 7.24 -22.58
CA SER A 461 7.64 7.43 -21.28
C SER A 461 6.86 8.73 -21.24
N LEU A 462 5.57 8.64 -20.93
CA LEU A 462 4.68 9.81 -20.84
C LEU A 462 4.65 10.45 -19.45
N ALA A 463 5.50 10.01 -18.52
CA ALA A 463 5.49 10.44 -17.11
C ALA A 463 5.69 11.96 -16.92
N ASN A 464 6.35 12.63 -17.87
CA ASN A 464 6.58 14.07 -17.85
C ASN A 464 5.40 14.88 -18.43
N MET A 465 4.41 14.24 -19.06
CA MET A 465 3.15 14.85 -19.51
C MET A 465 2.09 14.64 -18.44
N ASN A 466 2.11 15.43 -17.38
CA ASN A 466 1.35 15.17 -16.16
C ASN A 466 0.49 16.35 -15.69
N GLN A 467 0.10 17.25 -16.61
CA GLN A 467 -0.69 18.44 -16.28
C GLN A 467 -2.19 18.17 -16.37
N ILE A 468 -2.93 18.68 -15.39
CA ILE A 468 -4.39 18.83 -15.51
C ILE A 468 -4.64 20.09 -16.34
N ARG A 469 -5.23 19.93 -17.53
CA ARG A 469 -5.41 21.03 -18.49
C ARG A 469 -6.63 21.89 -18.14
N SER A 470 -7.74 21.26 -17.79
CA SER A 470 -8.96 21.96 -17.37
C SER A 470 -9.93 21.04 -16.63
N PHE A 471 -10.81 21.63 -15.83
CA PHE A 471 -11.97 20.95 -15.26
C PHE A 471 -13.18 21.88 -15.27
N ASP A 472 -14.28 21.42 -15.85
CA ASP A 472 -15.55 22.14 -15.81
C ASP A 472 -16.42 21.58 -14.69
N SER A 473 -16.61 22.37 -13.63
CA SER A 473 -17.42 21.98 -12.47
C SER A 473 -18.92 21.92 -12.73
N VAL A 474 -19.40 22.41 -13.88
CA VAL A 474 -20.81 22.30 -14.27
C VAL A 474 -21.05 20.96 -14.94
N SER A 475 -20.29 20.66 -16.00
CA SER A 475 -20.44 19.40 -16.74
C SER A 475 -19.78 18.20 -16.05
N GLY A 476 -18.81 18.42 -15.17
CA GLY A 476 -17.99 17.37 -14.57
C GLY A 476 -16.95 16.79 -15.52
N VAL A 477 -16.57 17.51 -16.59
CA VAL A 477 -15.56 17.03 -17.54
C VAL A 477 -14.17 17.45 -17.11
N LEU A 478 -13.27 16.47 -17.03
CA LEU A 478 -11.84 16.65 -16.77
C LEU A 478 -11.07 16.49 -18.08
N VAL A 479 -10.14 17.41 -18.34
CA VAL A 479 -9.15 17.29 -19.41
C VAL A 479 -7.76 17.29 -18.78
N SER A 480 -6.95 16.28 -19.11
CA SER A 480 -5.59 16.14 -18.60
C SER A 480 -4.64 15.59 -19.64
N ASP A 481 -3.34 15.74 -19.39
CA ASP A 481 -2.33 14.95 -20.08
C ASP A 481 -2.47 13.46 -19.76
N SER A 482 -1.96 12.61 -20.65
CA SER A 482 -2.05 11.16 -20.53
C SER A 482 -1.17 10.56 -19.44
N GLY A 483 -0.11 11.26 -19.01
CA GLY A 483 0.80 10.83 -17.94
C GLY A 483 0.33 11.19 -16.53
N CYS A 484 -0.85 11.81 -16.36
CA CYS A 484 -1.40 12.05 -15.03
C CYS A 484 -1.70 10.74 -14.30
N VAL A 485 -1.17 10.61 -13.08
CA VAL A 485 -1.43 9.47 -12.19
C VAL A 485 -2.90 9.47 -11.76
N LEU A 486 -3.56 8.30 -11.81
CA LEU A 486 -4.98 8.16 -11.50
C LEU A 486 -5.33 8.69 -10.11
N GLU A 487 -4.56 8.35 -9.08
CA GLU A 487 -4.76 8.84 -7.71
C GLU A 487 -4.62 10.37 -7.61
N VAL A 488 -3.76 11.00 -8.41
CA VAL A 488 -3.62 12.47 -8.42
C VAL A 488 -4.87 13.11 -9.02
N LEU A 489 -5.39 12.55 -10.11
CA LEU A 489 -6.63 13.02 -10.72
C LEU A 489 -7.83 12.85 -9.78
N ASP A 490 -7.95 11.69 -9.13
CA ASP A 490 -9.04 11.41 -8.20
C ASP A 490 -9.01 12.35 -6.98
N ASN A 491 -7.84 12.59 -6.39
CA ASN A 491 -7.69 13.54 -5.29
C ASN A 491 -8.07 14.98 -5.71
N TYR A 492 -7.66 15.42 -6.90
CA TYR A 492 -8.01 16.73 -7.44
C TYR A 492 -9.52 16.89 -7.64
N LEU A 493 -10.20 15.86 -8.15
CA LEU A 493 -11.66 15.84 -8.33
C LEU A 493 -12.40 15.79 -7.00
N HIS A 494 -11.87 15.05 -6.04
CA HIS A 494 -12.47 14.86 -4.72
C HIS A 494 -12.63 16.19 -3.97
N GLU A 495 -11.65 17.09 -4.07
CA GLU A 495 -11.72 18.46 -3.53
C GLU A 495 -12.85 19.30 -4.16
N LYS A 496 -13.30 18.93 -5.37
CA LYS A 496 -14.35 19.60 -6.13
C LYS A 496 -15.71 18.91 -6.05
N GLY A 497 -15.82 17.82 -5.28
CA GLY A 497 -17.05 17.03 -5.15
C GLY A 497 -17.31 16.08 -6.32
N TYR A 498 -16.26 15.63 -7.00
CA TYR A 498 -16.28 14.65 -8.08
C TYR A 498 -15.33 13.49 -7.77
N ILE A 499 -15.39 12.42 -8.56
CA ILE A 499 -14.48 11.27 -8.49
C ILE A 499 -14.13 10.80 -9.90
N MET A 500 -13.04 10.05 -10.06
CA MET A 500 -12.79 9.34 -11.31
C MET A 500 -13.84 8.24 -11.54
N PRO A 501 -14.27 7.99 -12.79
CA PRO A 501 -15.24 6.92 -13.10
C PRO A 501 -14.65 5.51 -12.95
N ILE A 502 -13.33 5.40 -12.83
CA ILE A 502 -12.60 4.13 -12.65
C ILE A 502 -11.81 4.17 -11.36
N ASP A 503 -11.67 3.01 -10.72
CA ASP A 503 -10.80 2.83 -9.57
C ASP A 503 -10.20 1.41 -9.55
N LEU A 504 -8.91 1.30 -9.27
CA LEU A 504 -8.14 0.07 -9.39
C LEU A 504 -6.93 0.05 -8.45
N GLY A 505 -6.44 -1.14 -8.11
CA GLY A 505 -5.36 -1.31 -7.13
C GLY A 505 -4.05 -0.60 -7.46
N ALA A 506 -3.78 -0.35 -8.74
CA ALA A 506 -2.59 0.36 -9.22
C ALA A 506 -2.74 1.90 -9.25
N LYS A 507 -3.81 2.49 -8.69
CA LYS A 507 -4.14 3.93 -8.81
C LYS A 507 -3.01 4.89 -8.43
N GLY A 508 -2.13 4.48 -7.51
CA GLY A 508 -0.99 5.28 -7.06
C GLY A 508 0.14 5.43 -8.09
N SER A 509 0.12 4.63 -9.15
CA SER A 509 1.18 4.61 -10.18
C SER A 509 0.65 4.57 -11.61
N CYS A 510 -0.54 4.01 -11.87
CA CYS A 510 -1.08 3.95 -13.22
C CYS A 510 -1.39 5.36 -13.75
N HIS A 511 -1.13 5.57 -15.04
CA HIS A 511 -1.42 6.85 -15.70
C HIS A 511 -2.73 6.74 -16.48
N ILE A 512 -3.48 7.84 -16.59
CA ILE A 512 -4.79 7.86 -17.28
C ILE A 512 -4.69 7.42 -18.75
N GLY A 513 -3.61 7.77 -19.45
CA GLY A 513 -3.36 7.30 -20.81
C GLY A 513 -3.14 5.79 -20.89
N GLY A 514 -2.47 5.22 -19.88
CA GLY A 514 -2.33 3.77 -19.76
C GLY A 514 -3.68 3.09 -19.52
N ASN A 515 -4.49 3.63 -18.61
CA ASN A 515 -5.84 3.12 -18.33
C ASN A 515 -6.70 3.13 -19.61
N VAL A 516 -6.67 4.21 -20.39
CA VAL A 516 -7.38 4.30 -21.67
C VAL A 516 -6.83 3.32 -22.70
N ALA A 517 -5.50 3.26 -22.87
CA ALA A 517 -4.86 2.38 -23.84
C ALA A 517 -5.14 0.89 -23.54
N THR A 518 -5.35 0.50 -22.29
CA THR A 518 -5.73 -0.88 -21.92
C THR A 518 -7.22 -1.08 -21.73
N ASN A 519 -8.06 -0.04 -21.90
CA ASN A 519 -9.47 -0.06 -21.53
C ASN A 519 -9.69 -0.64 -20.11
N ALA A 520 -8.95 -0.11 -19.13
CA ALA A 520 -8.99 -0.59 -17.76
C ALA A 520 -10.42 -0.57 -17.19
N GLY A 521 -10.78 -1.65 -16.49
CA GLY A 521 -12.03 -1.76 -15.75
C GLY A 521 -11.87 -1.33 -14.29
N GLY A 522 -11.92 -2.30 -13.39
CA GLY A 522 -11.75 -2.08 -11.95
C GLY A 522 -13.06 -2.07 -11.16
N LEU A 523 -12.96 -1.69 -9.89
CA LEU A 523 -13.95 -1.97 -8.83
C LEU A 523 -15.31 -1.29 -9.01
N ARG A 524 -15.40 -0.30 -9.89
CA ARG A 524 -16.58 0.56 -10.08
C ARG A 524 -17.16 0.48 -11.50
N LEU A 525 -16.68 -0.44 -12.33
CA LEU A 525 -17.15 -0.58 -13.71
C LEU A 525 -18.65 -0.88 -13.77
N LEU A 526 -19.16 -1.70 -12.84
CA LEU A 526 -20.60 -1.98 -12.69
C LEU A 526 -21.48 -0.71 -12.65
N ARG A 527 -21.00 0.39 -12.05
CA ARG A 527 -21.78 1.63 -11.88
C ARG A 527 -21.50 2.67 -12.94
N TYR A 528 -20.24 2.89 -13.28
CA TYR A 528 -19.83 3.99 -14.15
C TYR A 528 -19.50 3.55 -15.58
N GLY A 529 -19.46 2.25 -15.83
CA GLY A 529 -19.24 1.65 -17.14
C GLY A 529 -17.79 1.71 -17.63
N SER A 530 -17.60 1.20 -18.85
CA SER A 530 -16.30 1.17 -19.53
C SER A 530 -15.81 2.58 -19.90
N LEU A 531 -14.48 2.71 -20.04
CA LEU A 531 -13.83 3.88 -20.61
C LEU A 531 -14.31 4.21 -22.02
N HIS A 532 -14.79 3.23 -22.80
CA HIS A 532 -15.46 3.49 -24.09
C HIS A 532 -16.65 4.46 -23.98
N GLY A 533 -17.33 4.50 -22.83
CA GLY A 533 -18.48 5.37 -22.58
C GLY A 533 -18.16 6.65 -21.80
N THR A 534 -17.13 6.64 -20.94
CA THR A 534 -16.79 7.77 -20.05
C THR A 534 -15.74 8.70 -20.65
N VAL A 535 -14.85 8.21 -21.52
CA VAL A 535 -13.95 9.05 -22.31
C VAL A 535 -14.77 9.81 -23.36
N LEU A 536 -14.65 11.13 -23.37
CA LEU A 536 -15.35 12.01 -24.31
C LEU A 536 -14.48 12.37 -25.51
N GLY A 537 -13.16 12.48 -25.31
CA GLY A 537 -12.20 12.83 -26.35
C GLY A 537 -10.79 12.38 -26.02
N LEU A 538 -9.96 12.21 -27.05
CA LEU A 538 -8.54 11.86 -26.96
C LEU A 538 -7.72 12.76 -27.89
N GLU A 539 -6.54 13.16 -27.42
CA GLU A 539 -5.46 13.67 -28.24
C GLU A 539 -4.47 12.53 -28.47
N VAL A 540 -4.18 12.21 -29.73
CA VAL A 540 -3.36 11.05 -30.11
C VAL A 540 -2.34 11.44 -31.15
N VAL A 541 -1.10 11.00 -30.98
CA VAL A 541 -0.06 11.09 -32.01
C VAL A 541 0.06 9.76 -32.74
N LEU A 542 -0.10 9.79 -34.06
CA LEU A 542 0.04 8.63 -34.94
C LEU A 542 1.51 8.28 -35.19
N PRO A 543 1.81 7.07 -35.72
CA PRO A 543 3.19 6.65 -35.98
C PRO A 543 3.98 7.62 -36.85
N ASP A 544 3.33 8.26 -37.84
CA ASP A 544 3.96 9.23 -38.74
C ASP A 544 4.18 10.63 -38.12
N GLY A 545 3.79 10.81 -36.86
CA GLY A 545 3.83 12.09 -36.14
C GLY A 545 2.57 12.93 -36.28
N THR A 546 1.58 12.52 -37.08
CA THR A 546 0.32 13.27 -37.21
C THR A 546 -0.40 13.37 -35.86
N ILE A 547 -0.78 14.58 -35.46
CA ILE A 547 -1.56 14.82 -34.25
C ILE A 547 -3.05 14.78 -34.59
N LEU A 548 -3.77 13.85 -33.99
CA LEU A 548 -5.23 13.80 -33.98
C LEU A 548 -5.73 14.57 -32.75
N GLU A 549 -6.08 15.83 -32.95
CA GLU A 549 -6.59 16.72 -31.91
C GLU A 549 -8.10 16.56 -31.74
N ASN A 550 -8.54 15.70 -30.83
CA ASN A 550 -9.95 15.58 -30.49
C ASN A 550 -10.19 15.45 -28.98
N LEU A 551 -9.87 16.51 -28.23
CA LEU A 551 -10.22 16.63 -26.81
C LEU A 551 -11.64 17.17 -26.60
N SER A 552 -12.61 16.62 -27.33
CA SER A 552 -14.02 16.99 -27.16
C SER A 552 -14.45 16.84 -25.70
N THR A 553 -15.16 17.86 -25.20
CA THR A 553 -15.78 17.88 -23.87
C THR A 553 -17.29 17.68 -23.96
N LEU A 554 -17.81 17.39 -25.17
CA LEU A 554 -19.23 17.24 -25.41
C LEU A 554 -19.71 15.85 -24.97
N ARG A 555 -20.85 15.80 -24.28
CA ARG A 555 -21.47 14.53 -23.87
C ARG A 555 -21.99 13.71 -25.07
N LYS A 556 -22.33 14.39 -26.16
CA LYS A 556 -22.87 13.82 -27.40
C LYS A 556 -22.28 14.59 -28.59
N ASP A 557 -21.69 13.86 -29.51
CA ASP A 557 -21.17 14.39 -30.77
C ASP A 557 -21.21 13.27 -31.83
N ASN A 558 -22.03 13.46 -32.87
CA ASN A 558 -22.32 12.44 -33.89
C ASN A 558 -21.86 12.92 -35.29
N THR A 559 -20.82 13.74 -35.39
CA THR A 559 -20.33 14.28 -36.66
C THR A 559 -19.29 13.36 -37.34
N GLY A 560 -19.64 12.10 -37.58
CA GLY A 560 -18.78 11.12 -38.26
C GLY A 560 -18.53 9.86 -37.44
N TYR A 561 -17.43 9.15 -37.75
CA TYR A 561 -17.01 7.97 -36.98
C TYR A 561 -16.43 8.37 -35.62
N ASP A 562 -16.70 7.56 -34.60
CA ASP A 562 -16.15 7.77 -33.26
C ASP A 562 -14.70 7.25 -33.17
N LEU A 563 -13.76 7.97 -33.79
CA LEU A 563 -12.38 7.52 -33.98
C LEU A 563 -11.64 7.26 -32.66
N LYS A 564 -12.01 7.94 -31.56
CA LYS A 564 -11.36 7.73 -30.26
C LYS A 564 -11.48 6.27 -29.81
N GLN A 565 -12.56 5.58 -30.19
CA GLN A 565 -12.83 4.20 -29.83
C GLN A 565 -11.76 3.23 -30.34
N LEU A 566 -11.08 3.54 -31.45
CA LEU A 566 -10.01 2.71 -31.98
C LEU A 566 -8.78 2.69 -31.05
N PHE A 567 -8.56 3.75 -30.28
CA PHE A 567 -7.38 3.90 -29.43
C PHE A 567 -7.61 3.38 -28.00
N ILE A 568 -8.87 3.36 -27.54
CA ILE A 568 -9.25 2.78 -26.25
C ILE A 568 -9.12 1.26 -26.34
N GLY A 569 -8.23 0.68 -25.54
CA GLY A 569 -7.91 -0.77 -25.60
C GLY A 569 -6.91 -1.16 -26.70
N SER A 570 -6.29 -0.20 -27.41
CA SER A 570 -5.31 -0.48 -28.48
C SER A 570 -3.90 -0.83 -27.98
N GLU A 571 -3.64 -0.66 -26.68
CA GLU A 571 -2.36 -0.92 -26.01
C GLU A 571 -1.16 -0.22 -26.66
N GLY A 572 -1.39 0.96 -27.23
CA GLY A 572 -0.34 1.75 -27.87
C GLY A 572 0.10 1.20 -29.23
N THR A 573 -0.63 0.25 -29.81
CA THR A 573 -0.29 -0.31 -31.13
C THR A 573 -0.73 0.57 -32.30
N LEU A 574 -1.65 1.52 -32.08
CA LEU A 574 -2.17 2.40 -33.14
C LEU A 574 -1.69 3.86 -33.01
N GLY A 575 -1.13 4.25 -31.87
CA GLY A 575 -0.69 5.62 -31.63
C GLY A 575 -0.38 5.87 -30.15
N VAL A 576 0.12 7.05 -29.85
CA VAL A 576 0.46 7.51 -28.50
C VAL A 576 -0.64 8.46 -28.02
N ILE A 577 -1.40 8.05 -27.00
CA ILE A 577 -2.39 8.95 -26.36
C ILE A 577 -1.62 10.00 -25.54
N THR A 578 -1.80 11.27 -25.85
CA THR A 578 -1.09 12.40 -25.21
C THR A 578 -1.99 13.23 -24.31
N GLY A 579 -3.31 13.22 -24.54
CA GLY A 579 -4.30 13.90 -23.71
C GLY A 579 -5.62 13.13 -23.65
N VAL A 580 -6.36 13.31 -22.56
CA VAL A 580 -7.64 12.64 -22.30
C VAL A 580 -8.67 13.65 -21.81
N SER A 581 -9.85 13.64 -22.42
CA SER A 581 -11.07 14.28 -21.92
C SER A 581 -12.02 13.21 -21.41
N ILE A 582 -12.41 13.27 -20.14
CA ILE A 582 -13.17 12.22 -19.46
C ILE A 582 -14.30 12.81 -18.60
N LEU A 583 -15.48 12.18 -18.67
CA LEU A 583 -16.61 12.51 -17.82
C LEU A 583 -16.42 11.94 -16.42
N THR A 584 -16.50 12.80 -15.41
CA THR A 584 -16.30 12.43 -14.00
C THR A 584 -17.64 12.42 -13.25
N PRO A 585 -17.98 11.34 -12.54
CA PRO A 585 -19.17 11.31 -11.70
C PRO A 585 -19.06 12.26 -10.51
N ARG A 586 -20.21 12.71 -9.99
CA ARG A 586 -20.28 13.39 -8.70
C ARG A 586 -19.82 12.44 -7.60
N LYS A 587 -19.09 12.97 -6.62
CA LYS A 587 -18.74 12.23 -5.42
C LYS A 587 -20.04 11.86 -4.67
N PRO A 588 -20.27 10.58 -4.34
CA PRO A 588 -21.44 10.18 -3.57
C PRO A 588 -21.43 10.80 -2.16
N GLN A 589 -22.62 11.08 -1.64
CA GLN A 589 -22.79 11.63 -0.28
C GLN A 589 -22.87 10.52 0.77
N ALA A 590 -23.29 9.33 0.36
CA ALA A 590 -23.33 8.14 1.20
C ALA A 590 -22.65 6.98 0.47
N VAL A 591 -21.80 6.26 1.21
CA VAL A 591 -21.18 5.01 0.77
C VAL A 591 -21.34 3.99 1.88
N ASN A 592 -21.88 2.82 1.55
CA ASN A 592 -22.05 1.72 2.49
C ASN A 592 -21.39 0.46 1.92
N VAL A 593 -20.82 -0.37 2.80
CA VAL A 593 -20.23 -1.66 2.42
C VAL A 593 -20.76 -2.75 3.34
N ALA A 594 -21.24 -3.83 2.75
CA ALA A 594 -21.62 -5.05 3.44
C ALA A 594 -20.76 -6.23 2.94
N LEU A 595 -20.39 -7.12 3.85
CA LEU A 595 -19.76 -8.39 3.55
C LEU A 595 -20.68 -9.52 4.03
N LEU A 596 -20.95 -10.48 3.16
CA LEU A 596 -21.82 -11.62 3.40
C LEU A 596 -21.08 -12.93 3.23
N GLY A 597 -21.40 -13.92 4.07
CA GLY A 597 -21.03 -15.32 3.90
C GLY A 597 -22.18 -16.10 3.25
N VAL A 598 -21.89 -16.83 2.16
CA VAL A 598 -22.90 -17.60 1.42
C VAL A 598 -22.42 -19.02 1.12
N ASN A 599 -23.35 -19.96 0.93
CA ASN A 599 -23.06 -21.39 0.90
C ASN A 599 -22.63 -21.90 -0.47
N SER A 600 -23.02 -21.23 -1.55
CA SER A 600 -22.78 -21.69 -2.92
C SER A 600 -22.63 -20.54 -3.90
N PHE A 601 -22.07 -20.82 -5.09
CA PHE A 601 -22.04 -19.83 -6.17
C PHE A 601 -23.44 -19.54 -6.75
N GLU A 602 -24.41 -20.45 -6.58
CA GLU A 602 -25.80 -20.17 -6.91
C GLU A 602 -26.37 -19.09 -5.98
N ASP A 603 -26.01 -19.11 -4.70
CA ASP A 603 -26.44 -18.10 -3.74
C ASP A 603 -25.75 -16.75 -3.99
N VAL A 604 -24.49 -16.74 -4.47
CA VAL A 604 -23.85 -15.52 -5.01
C VAL A 604 -24.70 -14.92 -6.14
N GLN A 605 -25.22 -15.74 -7.07
CA GLN A 605 -26.05 -15.27 -8.16
C GLN A 605 -27.44 -14.79 -7.69
N LYS A 606 -28.07 -15.48 -6.75
CA LYS A 606 -29.33 -15.05 -6.12
C LYS A 606 -29.15 -13.70 -5.44
N ALA A 607 -28.08 -13.55 -4.65
CA ALA A 607 -27.74 -12.30 -3.98
C ALA A 607 -27.51 -11.17 -4.98
N PHE A 608 -26.80 -11.43 -6.08
CA PHE A 608 -26.59 -10.44 -7.14
C PHE A 608 -27.91 -10.04 -7.82
N LYS A 609 -28.80 -11.00 -8.10
CA LYS A 609 -30.10 -10.74 -8.71
C LYS A 609 -30.99 -9.87 -7.81
N GLN A 610 -31.04 -10.17 -6.51
CA GLN A 610 -31.79 -9.38 -5.52
C GLN A 610 -31.18 -7.99 -5.36
N ALA A 611 -29.85 -7.88 -5.22
CA ALA A 611 -29.16 -6.59 -5.13
C ALA A 611 -29.49 -5.66 -6.30
N LYS A 612 -29.47 -6.16 -7.54
CA LYS A 612 -29.88 -5.37 -8.72
C LYS A 612 -31.34 -4.90 -8.68
N SER A 613 -32.22 -5.66 -8.04
CA SER A 613 -33.64 -5.33 -7.93
C SER A 613 -33.90 -4.31 -6.82
N GLU A 614 -33.24 -4.46 -5.67
CA GLU A 614 -33.62 -3.76 -4.43
C GLU A 614 -32.77 -2.51 -4.18
N VAL A 615 -31.44 -2.60 -4.36
CA VAL A 615 -30.55 -1.43 -4.25
C VAL A 615 -30.30 -0.76 -5.60
N SER A 616 -30.54 -1.46 -6.71
CA SER A 616 -30.65 -0.92 -8.08
C SER A 616 -29.67 0.21 -8.41
N GLU A 617 -30.11 1.46 -8.44
CA GLU A 617 -29.34 2.61 -8.91
C GLU A 617 -28.23 3.04 -7.95
N ILE A 618 -28.24 2.60 -6.69
CA ILE A 618 -27.18 2.92 -5.73
C ILE A 618 -26.11 1.84 -5.66
N LEU A 619 -26.30 0.65 -6.27
CA LEU A 619 -25.26 -0.38 -6.33
C LEU A 619 -24.00 0.17 -7.02
N SER A 620 -22.83 0.06 -6.36
CA SER A 620 -21.55 0.54 -6.91
C SER A 620 -20.50 -0.54 -7.10
N ALA A 621 -20.54 -1.61 -6.30
CA ALA A 621 -19.71 -2.79 -6.49
C ALA A 621 -20.45 -4.06 -6.04
N PHE A 622 -20.17 -5.17 -6.71
CA PHE A 622 -20.59 -6.50 -6.29
C PHE A 622 -19.47 -7.50 -6.60
N GLU A 623 -18.69 -7.80 -5.56
CA GLU A 623 -17.50 -8.65 -5.64
C GLU A 623 -17.74 -9.99 -4.96
N PHE A 624 -17.06 -11.03 -5.43
CA PHE A 624 -17.06 -12.33 -4.75
C PHE A 624 -15.66 -12.92 -4.65
N TRP A 625 -15.47 -13.84 -3.69
CA TRP A 625 -14.31 -14.74 -3.64
C TRP A 625 -14.65 -16.04 -2.91
N ASP A 626 -13.92 -17.10 -3.22
CA ASP A 626 -14.06 -18.40 -2.57
C ASP A 626 -13.33 -18.50 -1.21
N THR A 627 -13.64 -19.55 -0.45
CA THR A 627 -12.94 -19.86 0.82
C THR A 627 -11.43 -19.95 0.66
N ASN A 628 -10.94 -20.53 -0.43
CA ASN A 628 -9.52 -20.75 -0.65
C ASN A 628 -8.78 -19.42 -0.80
N ALA A 629 -9.35 -18.45 -1.52
CA ALA A 629 -8.87 -17.07 -1.60
C ALA A 629 -8.85 -16.39 -0.23
N SER A 630 -9.92 -16.57 0.55
CA SER A 630 -10.02 -16.04 1.92
C SER A 630 -8.91 -16.60 2.82
N LYS A 631 -8.65 -17.92 2.76
CA LYS A 631 -7.56 -18.58 3.50
C LYS A 631 -6.19 -18.07 3.08
N MET A 632 -5.96 -17.90 1.78
CA MET A 632 -4.70 -17.34 1.27
C MET A 632 -4.48 -15.91 1.78
N PHE A 633 -5.52 -15.07 1.75
CA PHE A 633 -5.47 -13.73 2.32
C PHE A 633 -5.12 -13.76 3.82
N LYS A 634 -5.86 -14.54 4.63
CA LYS A 634 -5.65 -14.66 6.08
C LYS A 634 -4.24 -15.12 6.44
N LYS A 635 -3.67 -16.05 5.65
CA LYS A 635 -2.31 -16.56 5.86
C LYS A 635 -1.24 -15.45 5.83
N HIS A 636 -1.47 -14.38 5.07
CA HIS A 636 -0.48 -13.32 4.82
C HIS A 636 -0.90 -11.93 5.29
N SER A 637 -2.02 -11.83 6.01
CA SER A 637 -2.62 -10.58 6.46
C SER A 637 -2.77 -10.55 7.98
N GLU A 638 -2.61 -9.36 8.58
CA GLU A 638 -2.92 -9.11 9.99
C GLU A 638 -4.37 -8.62 10.19
N VAL A 639 -5.13 -8.45 9.11
CA VAL A 639 -6.54 -8.05 9.15
C VAL A 639 -7.35 -9.18 9.77
N LYS A 640 -8.14 -8.85 10.79
CA LYS A 640 -9.02 -9.82 11.46
C LYS A 640 -10.18 -10.21 10.56
N ASP A 641 -10.65 -11.44 10.74
CA ASP A 641 -11.88 -11.90 10.12
C ASP A 641 -13.06 -11.02 10.53
N ALA A 642 -13.85 -10.68 9.52
CA ALA A 642 -15.03 -9.84 9.66
C ALA A 642 -16.29 -10.65 10.05
N LEU A 643 -16.31 -11.94 9.69
CA LEU A 643 -17.39 -12.90 10.02
C LEU A 643 -16.90 -13.93 11.04
N SER A 644 -17.80 -14.51 11.82
CA SER A 644 -17.45 -15.43 12.91
C SER A 644 -17.08 -16.84 12.44
N GLU A 645 -17.62 -17.27 11.29
CA GLU A 645 -17.40 -18.60 10.73
C GLU A 645 -16.74 -18.51 9.34
N GLU A 646 -16.34 -19.66 8.82
CA GLU A 646 -15.82 -19.79 7.48
C GLU A 646 -16.92 -20.23 6.51
N TYR A 647 -17.11 -19.47 5.43
CA TYR A 647 -18.12 -19.74 4.41
C TYR A 647 -17.48 -20.15 3.08
N PRO A 648 -18.13 -21.06 2.31
CA PRO A 648 -17.70 -21.47 0.96
C PRO A 648 -17.41 -20.29 0.04
N PHE A 649 -18.24 -19.25 0.10
CA PHE A 649 -18.11 -18.02 -0.67
C PHE A 649 -18.38 -16.80 0.20
N TYR A 650 -17.80 -15.68 -0.24
CA TYR A 650 -18.02 -14.38 0.33
C TYR A 650 -18.49 -13.42 -0.76
N VAL A 651 -19.40 -12.52 -0.40
CA VAL A 651 -19.92 -11.47 -1.28
C VAL A 651 -19.72 -10.11 -0.62
N LEU A 652 -19.07 -9.19 -1.32
CA LEU A 652 -18.96 -7.79 -0.90
C LEU A 652 -19.86 -6.93 -1.77
N ILE A 653 -20.77 -6.20 -1.13
CA ILE A 653 -21.71 -5.27 -1.76
C ILE A 653 -21.31 -3.86 -1.33
N GLU A 654 -21.09 -2.98 -2.29
CA GLU A 654 -20.97 -1.54 -2.03
C GLU A 654 -22.15 -0.80 -2.65
N THR A 655 -22.72 0.14 -1.90
CA THR A 655 -23.64 1.14 -2.43
C THR A 655 -23.05 2.54 -2.34
N SER A 656 -23.34 3.35 -3.35
CA SER A 656 -22.98 4.76 -3.45
C SER A 656 -24.18 5.57 -3.92
N GLY A 657 -24.66 6.48 -3.09
CA GLY A 657 -25.84 7.27 -3.36
C GLY A 657 -25.79 8.68 -2.78
N SER A 658 -26.96 9.33 -2.83
CA SER A 658 -27.10 10.77 -2.58
C SER A 658 -27.73 11.09 -1.23
N ASN A 659 -28.34 10.10 -0.55
CA ASN A 659 -29.01 10.29 0.71
C ASN A 659 -28.76 9.06 1.60
N LYS A 660 -28.11 9.27 2.75
CA LYS A 660 -27.72 8.17 3.62
C LYS A 660 -28.91 7.37 4.13
N ASP A 661 -30.00 8.03 4.52
CA ASP A 661 -31.15 7.35 5.15
C ASP A 661 -31.86 6.42 4.16
N HIS A 662 -32.07 6.88 2.92
CA HIS A 662 -32.65 6.04 1.87
C HIS A 662 -31.72 4.88 1.47
N ASP A 663 -30.41 5.15 1.38
CA ASP A 663 -29.43 4.14 0.99
C ASP A 663 -29.30 3.05 2.07
N ASP A 664 -29.33 3.45 3.35
CA ASP A 664 -29.32 2.56 4.50
C ASP A 664 -30.62 1.73 4.56
N GLU A 665 -31.79 2.33 4.32
CA GLU A 665 -33.08 1.62 4.27
C GLU A 665 -33.08 0.54 3.18
N LYS A 666 -32.65 0.89 1.96
CA LYS A 666 -32.55 -0.06 0.85
C LYS A 666 -31.57 -1.20 1.14
N LEU A 667 -30.38 -0.87 1.67
CA LEU A 667 -29.37 -1.88 1.99
C LEU A 667 -29.86 -2.80 3.10
N ASN A 668 -30.45 -2.26 4.17
CA ASN A 668 -30.97 -3.07 5.27
C ASN A 668 -32.12 -3.98 4.81
N GLY A 669 -33.03 -3.48 3.97
CA GLY A 669 -34.09 -4.29 3.37
C GLY A 669 -33.54 -5.44 2.53
N LEU A 670 -32.53 -5.18 1.69
CA LEU A 670 -31.84 -6.23 0.94
C LEU A 670 -31.22 -7.28 1.87
N LEU A 671 -30.53 -6.85 2.92
CA LEU A 671 -29.86 -7.77 3.86
C LEU A 671 -30.88 -8.61 4.65
N GLU A 672 -31.99 -8.02 5.08
CA GLU A 672 -33.08 -8.73 5.75
C GLU A 672 -33.69 -9.81 4.84
N ASN A 673 -33.93 -9.49 3.57
CA ASN A 673 -34.45 -10.43 2.59
C ASN A 673 -33.45 -11.56 2.31
N LEU A 674 -32.17 -11.23 2.10
CA LEU A 674 -31.12 -12.23 1.85
C LEU A 674 -30.96 -13.21 3.01
N MET A 675 -31.09 -12.74 4.25
CA MET A 675 -31.06 -13.58 5.45
C MET A 675 -32.34 -14.41 5.58
N THR A 676 -33.51 -13.82 5.34
CA THR A 676 -34.82 -14.49 5.45
C THR A 676 -34.97 -15.61 4.41
N ASP A 677 -34.48 -15.38 3.20
CA ASP A 677 -34.46 -16.36 2.11
C ASP A 677 -33.33 -17.40 2.25
N GLU A 678 -32.55 -17.35 3.33
CA GLU A 678 -31.39 -18.21 3.61
C GLU A 678 -30.33 -18.18 2.50
N VAL A 679 -30.28 -17.10 1.71
CA VAL A 679 -29.26 -16.86 0.68
C VAL A 679 -27.94 -16.45 1.33
N ALA A 680 -28.01 -15.56 2.34
CA ALA A 680 -26.89 -15.19 3.19
C ALA A 680 -27.01 -15.91 4.55
N LEU A 681 -25.89 -16.43 5.04
CA LEU A 681 -25.82 -17.17 6.31
C LEU A 681 -25.32 -16.30 7.47
N ASP A 682 -24.46 -15.33 7.16
CA ASP A 682 -23.92 -14.34 8.07
C ASP A 682 -23.54 -13.09 7.28
N GLY A 683 -23.47 -11.95 7.96
CA GLY A 683 -23.18 -10.68 7.32
C GLY A 683 -22.80 -9.58 8.28
N VAL A 684 -21.93 -8.69 7.82
CA VAL A 684 -21.54 -7.48 8.55
C VAL A 684 -21.65 -6.26 7.65
N VAL A 685 -22.21 -5.19 8.19
CA VAL A 685 -22.24 -3.87 7.55
C VAL A 685 -21.21 -2.99 8.23
N ALA A 686 -20.35 -2.36 7.42
CA ALA A 686 -19.37 -1.41 7.94
C ALA A 686 -20.07 -0.17 8.53
N GLN A 687 -19.70 0.18 9.75
CA GLN A 687 -20.24 1.31 10.52
C GLN A 687 -19.42 2.59 10.34
N ASP A 688 -18.19 2.48 9.82
CA ASP A 688 -17.29 3.62 9.60
C ASP A 688 -16.28 3.36 8.46
N GLU A 689 -15.57 4.41 8.05
CA GLU A 689 -14.56 4.36 6.98
C GLU A 689 -13.40 3.39 7.24
N THR A 690 -13.09 3.11 8.52
CA THR A 690 -12.03 2.14 8.86
C THR A 690 -12.53 0.73 8.61
N GLN A 691 -13.77 0.43 8.97
CA GLN A 691 -14.40 -0.85 8.66
C GLN A 691 -14.60 -1.03 7.15
N ILE A 692 -15.04 0.00 6.42
CA ILE A 692 -15.13 -0.03 4.95
C ILE A 692 -13.79 -0.43 4.34
N ARG A 693 -12.70 0.23 4.73
CA ARG A 693 -11.35 -0.09 4.24
C ARG A 693 -10.90 -1.50 4.62
N ASN A 694 -11.22 -1.97 5.83
CA ASN A 694 -10.88 -3.32 6.26
C ASN A 694 -11.60 -4.37 5.41
N LEU A 695 -12.91 -4.20 5.14
CA LEU A 695 -13.68 -5.11 4.29
C LEU A 695 -13.13 -5.13 2.86
N TRP A 696 -12.90 -3.95 2.28
CA TRP A 696 -12.28 -3.86 0.95
C TRP A 696 -10.90 -4.49 0.89
N SER A 697 -10.07 -4.33 1.93
CA SER A 697 -8.72 -4.93 1.97
C SER A 697 -8.74 -6.45 1.89
N MET A 698 -9.81 -7.11 2.35
CA MET A 698 -9.97 -8.57 2.21
C MET A 698 -10.09 -8.98 0.75
N ARG A 699 -10.76 -8.19 -0.08
CA ARG A 699 -10.92 -8.41 -1.53
C ARG A 699 -9.71 -7.94 -2.34
N GLU A 700 -9.21 -6.75 -2.05
CA GLU A 700 -8.08 -6.13 -2.78
C GLU A 700 -6.74 -6.81 -2.46
N GLY A 701 -6.60 -7.43 -1.28
CA GLY A 701 -5.39 -8.09 -0.84
C GLY A 701 -5.17 -9.51 -1.38
N ILE A 702 -6.20 -10.14 -2.00
CA ILE A 702 -6.11 -11.51 -2.53
C ILE A 702 -4.96 -11.67 -3.53
N PRO A 703 -4.79 -10.81 -4.56
CA PRO A 703 -3.73 -10.97 -5.55
C PRO A 703 -2.33 -10.89 -4.93
N GLU A 704 -2.14 -10.04 -3.93
CA GLU A 704 -0.87 -9.89 -3.19
C GLU A 704 -0.59 -11.11 -2.33
N ALA A 705 -1.61 -11.61 -1.61
CA ALA A 705 -1.49 -12.79 -0.77
C ALA A 705 -1.08 -14.03 -1.57
N LEU A 706 -1.67 -14.23 -2.76
CA LEU A 706 -1.30 -15.32 -3.66
C LEU A 706 0.15 -15.21 -4.13
N SER A 707 0.62 -14.01 -4.45
CA SER A 707 2.00 -13.79 -4.89
C SER A 707 3.05 -14.14 -3.82
N LYS A 708 2.67 -14.24 -2.55
CA LYS A 708 3.56 -14.64 -1.44
C LYS A 708 3.77 -16.16 -1.34
N GLU A 709 3.04 -16.99 -2.11
CA GLU A 709 3.23 -18.45 -2.13
C GLU A 709 4.43 -18.92 -2.96
N GLY A 710 5.01 -18.04 -3.77
CA GLY A 710 6.20 -18.31 -4.58
C GLY A 710 6.01 -17.97 -6.06
N GLY A 711 5.06 -18.62 -6.73
CA GLY A 711 4.66 -18.37 -8.11
C GLY A 711 3.14 -18.30 -8.26
N VAL A 712 2.63 -17.52 -9.21
CA VAL A 712 1.19 -17.45 -9.49
C VAL A 712 0.97 -17.35 -10.99
N PHE A 713 0.14 -18.24 -11.54
CA PHE A 713 -0.43 -18.06 -12.87
C PHE A 713 -1.76 -17.29 -12.72
N LYS A 714 -1.84 -16.12 -13.36
CA LYS A 714 -2.98 -15.20 -13.26
C LYS A 714 -3.73 -15.19 -14.58
N TYR A 715 -5.01 -15.54 -14.53
CA TYR A 715 -5.95 -15.44 -15.65
C TYR A 715 -7.09 -14.52 -15.26
N ASP A 716 -7.42 -13.63 -16.18
CA ASP A 716 -8.43 -12.59 -16.06
C ASP A 716 -9.32 -12.78 -17.27
N VAL A 717 -10.54 -13.29 -17.05
CA VAL A 717 -11.40 -13.82 -18.11
C VAL A 717 -12.84 -13.35 -17.93
N SER A 718 -13.53 -13.06 -19.02
CA SER A 718 -14.96 -12.77 -19.01
C SER A 718 -15.75 -14.02 -19.36
N LEU A 719 -16.75 -14.36 -18.56
CA LEU A 719 -17.58 -15.55 -18.72
C LEU A 719 -19.05 -15.21 -18.50
N PRO A 720 -19.99 -16.00 -19.05
CA PRO A 720 -21.39 -15.90 -18.67
C PRO A 720 -21.54 -16.02 -17.15
N VAL A 721 -22.17 -15.02 -16.51
CA VAL A 721 -22.32 -14.95 -15.04
C VAL A 721 -22.75 -16.28 -14.40
N PRO A 722 -23.71 -17.05 -14.97
CA PRO A 722 -24.13 -18.31 -14.37
C PRO A 722 -23.05 -19.39 -14.26
N ARG A 723 -22.00 -19.30 -15.08
CA ARG A 723 -20.98 -20.34 -15.26
C ARG A 723 -19.59 -19.91 -14.80
N ILE A 724 -19.45 -18.69 -14.24
CA ILE A 724 -18.15 -18.14 -13.82
C ILE A 724 -17.36 -19.14 -12.98
N TYR A 725 -17.96 -19.69 -11.92
CA TYR A 725 -17.20 -20.51 -10.98
C TYR A 725 -16.96 -21.96 -11.44
N GLU A 726 -17.74 -22.46 -12.41
CA GLU A 726 -17.48 -23.77 -13.03
C GLU A 726 -16.07 -23.85 -13.61
N CYS A 727 -15.52 -22.72 -14.09
CA CYS A 727 -14.15 -22.62 -14.58
C CYS A 727 -13.11 -22.98 -13.50
N VAL A 728 -13.34 -22.54 -12.26
CA VAL A 728 -12.45 -22.77 -11.12
C VAL A 728 -12.51 -24.24 -10.71
N GLU A 729 -13.71 -24.80 -10.63
CA GLU A 729 -13.92 -26.21 -10.27
C GLU A 729 -13.31 -27.16 -11.30
N ASP A 730 -13.50 -26.87 -12.59
CA ASP A 730 -12.95 -27.66 -13.68
C ASP A 730 -11.42 -27.57 -13.74
N MET A 731 -10.84 -26.39 -13.50
CA MET A 731 -9.38 -26.24 -13.36
C MET A 731 -8.83 -27.01 -12.16
N LYS A 732 -9.51 -26.97 -10.99
CA LYS A 732 -9.14 -27.78 -9.81
C LYS A 732 -9.14 -29.27 -10.15
N LYS A 733 -10.19 -29.74 -10.81
CA LYS A 733 -10.33 -31.13 -11.25
C LYS A 733 -9.22 -31.53 -12.21
N HIS A 734 -9.01 -30.76 -13.28
CA HIS A 734 -7.96 -31.01 -14.28
C HIS A 734 -6.58 -31.11 -13.65
N LEU A 735 -6.19 -30.15 -12.79
CA LEU A 735 -4.88 -30.17 -12.13
C LEU A 735 -4.74 -31.33 -11.11
N THR A 736 -5.83 -31.79 -10.52
CA THR A 736 -5.85 -32.99 -9.67
C THR A 736 -5.60 -34.25 -10.51
N GLU A 737 -6.26 -34.37 -11.67
CA GLU A 737 -6.08 -35.48 -12.61
C GLU A 737 -4.66 -35.51 -13.22
N GLN A 738 -4.06 -34.35 -13.46
CA GLN A 738 -2.64 -34.22 -13.82
C GLN A 738 -1.68 -34.55 -12.66
N GLY A 739 -2.19 -34.78 -11.44
CA GLY A 739 -1.41 -35.15 -10.27
C GLY A 739 -0.59 -34.01 -9.66
N VAL A 740 -0.88 -32.76 -10.02
CA VAL A 740 -0.13 -31.57 -9.57
C VAL A 740 -0.85 -30.73 -8.51
N TYR A 741 -2.07 -31.11 -8.14
CA TYR A 741 -2.91 -30.45 -7.13
C TYR A 741 -3.61 -31.48 -6.22
N GLY A 742 -3.99 -31.07 -5.00
CA GLY A 742 -4.78 -31.89 -4.05
C GLY A 742 -4.00 -32.74 -3.04
N LYS A 743 -2.65 -32.74 -3.06
CA LYS A 743 -1.79 -33.43 -2.08
C LYS A 743 -0.88 -32.45 -1.35
N GLU A 744 -0.40 -32.79 -0.15
CA GLU A 744 0.46 -31.92 0.67
C GLU A 744 1.78 -31.53 -0.05
N ASP A 745 2.32 -32.45 -0.85
CA ASP A 745 3.54 -32.27 -1.62
C ASP A 745 3.32 -31.68 -3.02
N SER A 746 2.05 -31.47 -3.45
CA SER A 746 1.71 -30.89 -4.75
C SER A 746 2.46 -29.58 -5.04
N PRO A 747 2.92 -29.36 -6.29
CA PRO A 747 3.58 -28.13 -6.67
C PRO A 747 2.60 -26.94 -6.79
N VAL A 748 1.34 -27.21 -7.14
CA VAL A 748 0.24 -26.24 -7.04
C VAL A 748 -0.21 -26.20 -5.58
N VAL A 749 -0.11 -25.02 -4.98
CA VAL A 749 -0.52 -24.76 -3.60
C VAL A 749 -2.04 -24.63 -3.52
N GLU A 750 -2.61 -23.82 -4.40
CA GLU A 750 -4.04 -23.50 -4.37
C GLU A 750 -4.53 -23.01 -5.75
N VAL A 751 -5.80 -23.27 -6.04
CA VAL A 751 -6.52 -22.71 -7.20
C VAL A 751 -7.68 -21.89 -6.64
N VAL A 752 -7.72 -20.59 -6.95
CA VAL A 752 -8.74 -19.70 -6.39
C VAL A 752 -9.48 -18.92 -7.47
N GLY A 753 -10.76 -18.65 -7.19
CA GLY A 753 -11.61 -17.76 -7.95
C GLY A 753 -12.10 -16.58 -7.12
N TYR A 754 -11.98 -15.37 -7.68
CA TYR A 754 -12.55 -14.15 -7.15
C TYR A 754 -12.82 -13.17 -8.30
N GLY A 755 -13.63 -12.14 -8.09
CA GLY A 755 -13.80 -11.09 -9.10
C GLY A 755 -15.12 -10.36 -9.07
N HIS A 756 -15.47 -9.83 -10.23
CA HIS A 756 -16.53 -8.86 -10.45
C HIS A 756 -17.74 -9.59 -11.03
N VAL A 757 -18.70 -9.96 -10.19
CA VAL A 757 -19.92 -10.67 -10.65
C VAL A 757 -20.72 -9.77 -11.59
N GLY A 758 -20.74 -8.47 -11.29
CA GLY A 758 -21.45 -7.44 -12.04
C GLY A 758 -21.21 -7.46 -13.55
N ASP A 759 -19.96 -7.71 -13.92
CA ASP A 759 -19.45 -7.50 -15.28
C ASP A 759 -18.99 -8.82 -15.92
N GLY A 760 -19.27 -9.95 -15.26
CA GLY A 760 -18.91 -11.28 -15.75
C GLY A 760 -17.41 -11.60 -15.67
N ASN A 761 -16.62 -10.89 -14.86
CA ASN A 761 -15.17 -11.01 -14.82
C ASN A 761 -14.68 -11.91 -13.66
N LEU A 762 -13.93 -12.96 -14.02
CA LEU A 762 -13.26 -13.89 -13.11
C LEU A 762 -11.74 -13.71 -13.12
N HIS A 763 -11.17 -13.50 -11.93
CA HIS A 763 -9.75 -13.67 -11.66
C HIS A 763 -9.48 -15.12 -11.21
N LEU A 764 -9.16 -16.00 -12.15
CA LEU A 764 -8.70 -17.36 -11.87
C LEU A 764 -7.19 -17.36 -11.62
N ASN A 765 -6.79 -17.69 -10.39
CA ASN A 765 -5.38 -17.68 -10.00
C ASN A 765 -4.94 -19.06 -9.51
N ILE A 766 -3.80 -19.53 -10.02
CA ILE A 766 -3.18 -20.81 -9.63
C ILE A 766 -1.87 -20.48 -8.93
N ALA A 767 -1.86 -20.58 -7.60
CA ALA A 767 -0.69 -20.37 -6.76
C ALA A 767 0.16 -21.64 -6.74
N THR A 768 1.47 -21.50 -6.92
CA THR A 768 2.44 -22.59 -6.97
C THR A 768 3.66 -22.28 -6.10
N LYS A 769 4.35 -23.31 -5.62
CA LYS A 769 5.61 -23.15 -4.85
C LYS A 769 6.70 -22.48 -5.70
N THR A 770 6.71 -22.79 -6.99
CA THR A 770 7.61 -22.21 -8.00
C THR A 770 6.91 -22.07 -9.34
N VAL A 771 7.23 -21.04 -10.11
CA VAL A 771 6.77 -20.92 -11.51
C VAL A 771 7.50 -21.97 -12.36
N ASP A 772 6.76 -22.94 -12.90
CA ASP A 772 7.26 -24.03 -13.74
C ASP A 772 6.51 -24.05 -15.07
N THR A 773 7.25 -24.07 -16.18
CA THR A 773 6.72 -24.18 -17.55
C THR A 773 5.89 -25.44 -17.74
N LYS A 774 6.19 -26.55 -17.05
CA LYS A 774 5.39 -27.78 -17.12
C LYS A 774 3.96 -27.57 -16.63
N ILE A 775 3.80 -26.85 -15.51
CA ILE A 775 2.49 -26.50 -14.97
C ILE A 775 1.78 -25.51 -15.89
N MET A 776 2.53 -24.53 -16.42
CA MET A 776 1.99 -23.59 -17.41
C MET A 776 1.40 -24.32 -18.61
N ASN A 777 2.10 -25.32 -19.17
CA ASN A 777 1.63 -26.11 -20.31
C ASN A 777 0.47 -27.06 -19.98
N MET A 778 0.18 -27.31 -18.70
CA MET A 778 -1.03 -28.01 -18.27
C MET A 778 -2.23 -27.05 -18.18
N ILE A 779 -1.98 -25.78 -17.87
CA ILE A 779 -3.02 -24.75 -17.75
C ILE A 779 -3.33 -24.12 -19.12
N GLU A 780 -2.31 -23.84 -19.92
CA GLU A 780 -2.41 -23.29 -21.28
C GLU A 780 -2.13 -24.41 -22.30
N PRO A 781 -3.01 -24.65 -23.29
CA PRO A 781 -4.16 -23.82 -23.68
C PRO A 781 -5.48 -24.17 -22.99
N TYR A 782 -5.52 -25.13 -22.05
CA TYR A 782 -6.75 -25.65 -21.43
C TYR A 782 -7.73 -24.56 -20.98
N ILE A 783 -7.24 -23.53 -20.27
CA ILE A 783 -8.06 -22.40 -19.83
C ILE A 783 -8.66 -21.61 -20.99
N PHE A 784 -7.90 -21.37 -22.06
CA PHE A 784 -8.38 -20.62 -23.22
C PHE A 784 -9.40 -21.41 -24.03
N GLU A 785 -9.21 -22.73 -24.16
CA GLU A 785 -10.19 -23.63 -24.75
C GLU A 785 -11.49 -23.66 -23.95
N TRP A 786 -11.40 -23.70 -22.63
CA TRP A 786 -12.56 -23.66 -21.75
C TRP A 786 -13.33 -22.35 -21.93
N VAL A 787 -12.65 -21.21 -21.85
CA VAL A 787 -13.25 -19.88 -22.06
C VAL A 787 -13.89 -19.77 -23.44
N SER A 788 -13.24 -20.29 -24.47
CA SER A 788 -13.74 -20.25 -25.85
C SER A 788 -15.03 -21.07 -26.03
N LYS A 789 -15.12 -22.27 -25.41
CA LYS A 789 -16.34 -23.09 -25.41
C LYS A 789 -17.55 -22.35 -24.80
N GLU A 790 -17.29 -21.46 -23.85
CA GLU A 790 -18.29 -20.62 -23.20
C GLU A 790 -18.57 -19.29 -23.92
N ASN A 791 -18.00 -19.09 -25.11
CA ASN A 791 -18.02 -17.82 -25.84
C ASN A 791 -17.52 -16.63 -24.99
N GLY A 792 -16.56 -16.89 -24.10
CA GLY A 792 -15.99 -15.90 -23.19
C GLY A 792 -14.80 -15.12 -23.78
N SER A 793 -14.27 -14.19 -22.97
CA SER A 793 -13.07 -13.43 -23.28
C SER A 793 -11.87 -13.95 -22.48
N ILE A 794 -10.75 -14.23 -23.14
CA ILE A 794 -9.48 -14.63 -22.48
C ILE A 794 -8.75 -13.47 -21.78
N SER A 795 -9.26 -12.24 -21.96
CA SER A 795 -8.81 -11.05 -21.25
C SER A 795 -9.98 -10.10 -21.02
N ALA A 796 -10.37 -9.92 -19.77
CA ALA A 796 -11.47 -9.02 -19.41
C ALA A 796 -10.98 -7.58 -19.31
N GLU A 797 -9.89 -7.35 -18.58
CA GLU A 797 -9.41 -6.01 -18.21
C GLU A 797 -7.91 -5.80 -18.47
N HIS A 798 -7.08 -6.84 -18.31
CA HIS A 798 -5.62 -6.66 -18.30
C HIS A 798 -5.00 -6.43 -19.70
N GLY A 799 -5.79 -6.54 -20.77
CA GLY A 799 -5.30 -6.48 -22.15
C GLY A 799 -4.64 -7.78 -22.61
N LEU A 800 -4.06 -7.79 -23.80
CA LEU A 800 -3.47 -8.96 -24.43
C LEU A 800 -1.95 -8.94 -24.36
N GLY A 801 -1.33 -7.78 -24.63
CA GLY A 801 0.10 -7.57 -24.63
C GLY A 801 0.91 -8.67 -25.32
N LEU A 802 2.09 -8.94 -24.79
CA LEU A 802 2.96 -10.01 -25.26
C LEU A 802 2.43 -11.39 -24.81
N GLN A 803 1.83 -11.44 -23.61
CA GLN A 803 1.44 -12.70 -22.98
C GLN A 803 0.33 -13.44 -23.73
N LYS A 804 -0.72 -12.71 -24.14
CA LYS A 804 -1.96 -13.32 -24.63
C LYS A 804 -2.20 -13.10 -26.13
N GLY A 805 -1.39 -12.30 -26.82
CA GLY A 805 -1.61 -11.96 -28.24
C GLY A 805 -1.78 -13.17 -29.16
N LYS A 806 -0.94 -14.20 -29.00
CA LYS A 806 -1.03 -15.46 -29.76
C LYS A 806 -2.31 -16.28 -29.52
N PHE A 807 -3.04 -15.99 -28.43
CA PHE A 807 -4.25 -16.71 -28.04
C PHE A 807 -5.53 -15.95 -28.43
N LEU A 808 -5.43 -14.82 -29.14
CA LEU A 808 -6.57 -13.97 -29.50
C LEU A 808 -7.71 -14.71 -30.22
N HIS A 809 -7.38 -15.74 -31.00
CA HIS A 809 -8.33 -16.58 -31.75
C HIS A 809 -9.33 -17.34 -30.87
N TYR A 810 -9.05 -17.53 -29.58
CA TYR A 810 -10.00 -18.15 -28.64
C TYR A 810 -11.21 -17.25 -28.34
N SER A 811 -11.09 -15.93 -28.54
CA SER A 811 -12.17 -14.96 -28.25
C SER A 811 -12.59 -14.11 -29.44
N LYS A 812 -11.86 -14.17 -30.56
CA LYS A 812 -12.13 -13.37 -31.77
C LYS A 812 -12.06 -14.26 -32.99
N SER A 813 -13.00 -14.06 -33.91
CA SER A 813 -12.99 -14.76 -35.20
C SER A 813 -11.86 -14.26 -36.10
N ASP A 814 -11.47 -15.09 -37.06
CA ASP A 814 -10.45 -14.74 -38.05
C ASP A 814 -10.77 -13.44 -38.78
N ALA A 815 -12.04 -13.21 -39.13
CA ALA A 815 -12.48 -11.97 -39.77
C ALA A 815 -12.26 -10.73 -38.89
N MET A 816 -12.50 -10.84 -37.57
CA MET A 816 -12.23 -9.75 -36.64
C MET A 816 -10.72 -9.48 -36.51
N ILE A 817 -9.91 -10.54 -36.45
CA ILE A 817 -8.45 -10.44 -36.38
C ILE A 817 -7.88 -9.81 -37.66
N GLN A 818 -8.32 -10.25 -38.83
CA GLN A 818 -7.91 -9.69 -40.13
C GLN A 818 -8.27 -8.20 -40.24
N LEU A 819 -9.44 -7.80 -39.75
CA LEU A 819 -9.83 -6.38 -39.72
C LEU A 819 -8.93 -5.58 -38.78
N MET A 820 -8.61 -6.09 -37.59
CA MET A 820 -7.67 -5.44 -36.68
C MET A 820 -6.27 -5.29 -37.31
N GLN A 821 -5.77 -6.33 -37.98
CA GLN A 821 -4.52 -6.29 -38.73
C GLN A 821 -4.57 -5.27 -39.88
N THR A 822 -5.69 -5.16 -40.58
CA THR A 822 -5.90 -4.16 -41.65
C THR A 822 -5.82 -2.73 -41.10
N ILE A 823 -6.47 -2.47 -39.97
CA ILE A 823 -6.40 -1.17 -39.28
C ILE A 823 -4.97 -0.87 -38.87
N LYS A 824 -4.29 -1.81 -38.19
CA LYS A 824 -2.89 -1.67 -37.78
C LYS A 824 -1.97 -1.35 -38.96
N LYS A 825 -2.09 -2.09 -40.06
CA LYS A 825 -1.26 -1.89 -41.25
C LYS A 825 -1.53 -0.54 -41.95
N THR A 826 -2.76 -0.05 -41.85
CA THR A 826 -3.15 1.25 -42.42
C THR A 826 -2.59 2.41 -41.59
N VAL A 827 -2.67 2.31 -40.27
CA VAL A 827 -2.23 3.37 -39.34
C VAL A 827 -0.71 3.36 -39.14
N ASP A 828 -0.10 2.18 -39.08
CA ASP A 828 1.33 1.97 -38.83
C ASP A 828 1.97 1.06 -39.90
N PRO A 829 2.17 1.56 -41.13
CA PRO A 829 2.69 0.75 -42.24
C PRO A 829 4.12 0.24 -42.02
N ASN A 830 4.93 0.97 -41.23
CA ASN A 830 6.29 0.56 -40.86
C ASN A 830 6.32 -0.37 -39.63
N ALA A 831 5.18 -0.61 -38.99
CA ALA A 831 5.02 -1.45 -37.81
C ALA A 831 5.89 -1.01 -36.61
N ILE A 832 6.21 0.29 -36.48
CA ILE A 832 7.09 0.78 -35.42
C ILE A 832 6.41 0.85 -34.04
N MET A 833 5.08 0.90 -33.99
CA MET A 833 4.33 1.10 -32.75
C MET A 833 4.09 -0.20 -32.01
N ASN A 834 4.74 -0.32 -30.85
CA ASN A 834 4.64 -1.42 -29.90
C ASN A 834 4.68 -2.82 -30.56
N PRO A 835 5.74 -3.13 -31.33
CA PRO A 835 5.81 -4.36 -32.12
C PRO A 835 5.79 -5.63 -31.25
N TYR A 836 5.60 -6.78 -31.90
CA TYR A 836 5.48 -8.10 -31.28
C TYR A 836 4.25 -8.28 -30.39
N LYS A 837 3.38 -7.27 -30.35
CA LYS A 837 2.17 -7.20 -29.53
C LYS A 837 1.02 -6.56 -30.29
N TYR A 838 -0.22 -6.75 -29.87
CA TYR A 838 -0.75 -8.04 -29.39
C TYR A 838 -1.44 -8.79 -30.54
N LEU A 839 -1.46 -8.24 -31.75
CA LEU A 839 -2.05 -8.92 -32.90
C LEU A 839 -1.14 -10.09 -33.30
N PRO A 840 -1.69 -11.29 -33.54
CA PRO A 840 -0.91 -12.40 -34.03
C PRO A 840 -0.32 -12.05 -35.41
N GLU A 841 0.94 -12.46 -35.62
CA GLU A 841 1.60 -12.41 -36.93
C GLU A 841 0.92 -13.42 -37.87
N ASN A 842 0.82 -13.08 -39.16
CA ASN A 842 0.30 -13.98 -40.20
C ASN A 842 1.38 -14.90 -40.72
#